data_AF-A0A800JCT4-F1
#
_entry.id   AF-A0A800JCT4-F1
#
_cell.length_a   1.000
_cell.length_b   1.000
_cell.length_c   1.000
_cell.angle_alpha   90.00
_cell.angle_beta   90.00
_cell.angle_gamma   90.00
#
_symmetry.space_group_name_H-M   'P 1'
#
loop_
_entity.id
_entity.type
_entity.pdbx_description
1 polymer ?
#
loop_
_entity_poly.entity_id
_entity_poly.type
_entity_poly.pdbx_seq_one_letter_code
_entity_poly.pdbx_strand_id
1 'polypeptide(L)'
;MKAFFTLAPVFAAVFALNAADPTEGPKPVSYFDQIRPILQANCQGCHQPAKAKGGYVMTDFAGLLKGGDNEGAAVVPGKPMDSAMLALIAPDKDGEAEMPKGKEPLHSAEIELIKKWIAEGAKDDTPANAQRKVDAEHPPVYTLPPVITSLDYSPDGTLLAVAGFHEVLLHKADGSGLVARLIGLSERIESVRFSPDGKFLAVTGGNPARRGEVQVWDVATRKLALSHSTTFDTIYGASWSPDGKAIAFGCADNTVRAINAKTGEQIFYQGAHNDWVLGTVFDVKGENLISAARDMTAKLTVFKSSRFVDNITSITPKALKGGIASIARHPTREHILVGGADGAPQIYRIFRQTKRVIGDNANLIRKFPDMPGRIFSVRYSKDGNAFAAGSAIDGHGQVTIYSANLPEKTPANIKAIQAKLLKDRKPAEIIKLDKFHNDGVKQIAKLDIPASGIYALAFSPDGKTLAAAGSDGHIRFLNTADGKELKKFVPVTLSKPAANIAVAIAGGVDTTETIAESLPKGAKVASLSIEPATISLSGASDYTQVLVTAQLSDGTRADVTRIAKLTLTGAVATANARGQVTPAKDGAGQFIAELGGQKVSAKLTVNGIGTKRQIDYVRDVMPVLSKLGCNAGTCHGAKDGKNGFKLSLRGYDPLYDVRAFTDELASRRVNIASPADSLMLLKSTGAVPHEGGGVAKTGDKYYTILHEWIATGAKLNLKSARVASIELSPQKPVIQTIGGRQQMRVLATYTNGEKRDVTAEAFISSSNQDVADADKGGLVTVLRRGEAAVLARFEGAYAATTVTAMGDRSGFVWEQPETWSDIDKLTAAKWQRMKISPSGLCSDADFLRRAYLDLTGLPPSAERVEKFLADKRDTRIKRSELIDQLVGSDAYVDHWANKWADLLQVNRKFLGAEGAKSFRDWIRNEVKTNTPYDDFARKILTASGSNKTNPAASYYKILRKPDAIMENTTHLWLATRFNCNKCHDHPFERWTQDQYYETAAFFARVGLKKDAKASGKKTVGGTAVEGKKPLYEEIFDKPNGDMKHDRTGAITAPKFPFVAKFEKKEKATRRQELATWITSPDNRYFARSYVNRLWGYLLGVGIIEPLDDIRAGNPASNPELLDWLAAEFIKSKFNVQHIVKLICKSRTYQLAIATNPWNEDDMINYSHAIARRLP
;
A
#
# COMPACT_ATOMS: atom_id res chain seq x y z
N MET A 1 5.76 39.44 -62.95
CA MET A 1 5.89 38.95 -64.34
C MET A 1 7.35 38.59 -64.59
N LYS A 2 7.61 37.39 -65.11
CA LYS A 2 8.89 36.85 -65.61
C LYS A 2 10.08 36.69 -64.63
N ALA A 3 10.41 35.40 -64.43
CA ALA A 3 11.71 34.74 -64.39
C ALA A 3 12.86 35.41 -63.62
N PHE A 4 13.34 34.73 -62.57
CA PHE A 4 14.58 35.09 -61.88
C PHE A 4 15.68 34.03 -62.02
N PHE A 5 16.87 34.60 -62.12
CA PHE A 5 18.15 34.09 -62.59
C PHE A 5 18.84 33.03 -61.71
N THR A 6 19.64 32.26 -62.43
CA THR A 6 20.91 31.57 -62.16
C THR A 6 21.94 32.20 -61.20
N LEU A 7 22.74 31.33 -60.55
CA LEU A 7 24.25 31.22 -60.50
C LEU A 7 24.90 31.01 -59.08
N ALA A 8 25.57 29.85 -58.91
CA ALA A 8 26.79 29.41 -58.15
C ALA A 8 27.25 30.04 -56.79
N PRO A 9 28.23 29.49 -56.01
CA PRO A 9 28.74 28.12 -55.70
C PRO A 9 28.94 27.83 -54.15
N VAL A 10 29.62 26.73 -53.73
CA VAL A 10 30.38 26.50 -52.44
C VAL A 10 29.77 25.65 -51.27
N PHE A 11 30.61 24.76 -50.69
CA PHE A 11 30.61 24.00 -49.39
C PHE A 11 29.32 23.37 -48.80
N ALA A 12 29.36 22.06 -48.49
CA ALA A 12 29.33 21.50 -47.12
C ALA A 12 29.01 19.99 -47.09
N ALA A 13 29.70 19.28 -46.20
CA ALA A 13 29.50 17.86 -45.87
C ALA A 13 28.05 17.57 -45.44
N VAL A 14 27.45 16.51 -46.00
CA VAL A 14 26.11 16.05 -45.63
C VAL A 14 26.19 14.65 -45.03
N PHE A 15 25.63 14.56 -43.83
CA PHE A 15 25.42 13.39 -43.00
C PHE A 15 24.87 12.20 -43.81
N ALA A 16 25.57 11.07 -43.73
CA ALA A 16 24.99 9.77 -44.00
C ALA A 16 23.92 9.46 -42.94
N LEU A 17 22.65 9.72 -43.27
CA LEU A 17 21.56 8.98 -42.65
C LEU A 17 21.63 7.56 -43.19
N ASN A 18 21.87 6.59 -42.30
CA ASN A 18 21.54 5.20 -42.58
C ASN A 18 20.03 5.11 -42.81
N ALA A 19 19.62 5.15 -44.07
CA ALA A 19 18.33 4.64 -44.50
C ALA A 19 18.30 3.14 -44.16
N ALA A 20 17.26 2.73 -43.43
CA ALA A 20 16.95 1.33 -43.26
C ALA A 20 16.74 0.68 -44.64
N ASP A 21 17.29 -0.52 -44.81
CA ASP A 21 17.11 -1.36 -46.00
C ASP A 21 15.61 -1.50 -46.34
N PRO A 22 15.15 -1.15 -47.55
CA PRO A 22 13.75 -1.26 -47.94
C PRO A 22 13.36 -2.66 -48.46
N THR A 23 14.02 -3.74 -48.02
CA THR A 23 13.77 -5.11 -48.54
C THR A 23 13.13 -6.09 -47.54
N GLU A 24 12.67 -5.67 -46.37
CA GLU A 24 11.81 -6.51 -45.53
C GLU A 24 10.33 -6.21 -45.83
N GLY A 25 9.62 -7.16 -46.44
CA GLY A 25 8.16 -7.13 -46.50
C GLY A 25 7.52 -7.05 -45.10
N PRO A 26 6.23 -6.74 -44.98
CA PRO A 26 5.58 -6.61 -43.68
C PRO A 26 5.77 -7.88 -42.85
N LYS A 27 6.37 -7.76 -41.66
CA LYS A 27 6.62 -8.90 -40.77
C LYS A 27 5.29 -9.57 -40.39
N PRO A 28 5.25 -10.93 -40.34
CA PRO A 28 4.08 -11.67 -39.89
C PRO A 28 3.75 -11.30 -38.44
N VAL A 29 2.47 -11.46 -38.07
CA VAL A 29 2.01 -11.18 -36.71
C VAL A 29 2.57 -12.24 -35.76
N SER A 30 3.32 -11.77 -34.76
CA SER A 30 3.92 -12.65 -33.75
C SER A 30 2.89 -13.11 -32.74
N TYR A 31 2.77 -14.42 -32.51
CA TYR A 31 2.00 -14.91 -31.38
C TYR A 31 2.64 -14.43 -30.07
N PHE A 32 3.95 -14.59 -29.94
CA PHE A 32 4.68 -14.32 -28.71
C PHE A 32 4.68 -12.85 -28.32
N ASP A 33 5.00 -11.95 -29.25
CA ASP A 33 5.17 -10.52 -28.97
C ASP A 33 3.87 -9.72 -29.09
N GLN A 34 2.89 -10.18 -29.88
CA GLN A 34 1.71 -9.38 -30.23
C GLN A 34 0.38 -10.00 -29.76
N ILE A 35 0.14 -11.30 -30.00
CA ILE A 35 -1.17 -11.91 -29.67
C ILE A 35 -1.26 -12.35 -28.21
N ARG A 36 -0.25 -13.07 -27.74
CA ARG A 36 -0.18 -13.62 -26.39
C ARG A 36 -0.39 -12.54 -25.32
N PRO A 37 0.19 -11.32 -25.40
CA PRO A 37 -0.08 -10.25 -24.43
C PRO A 37 -1.56 -9.84 -24.37
N ILE A 38 -2.25 -9.77 -25.51
CA ILE A 38 -3.69 -9.45 -25.57
C ILE A 38 -4.49 -10.53 -24.82
N LEU A 39 -4.21 -11.80 -25.11
CA LEU A 39 -4.88 -12.94 -24.48
C LEU A 39 -4.58 -13.00 -22.98
N GLN A 40 -3.34 -12.71 -22.56
CA GLN A 40 -2.93 -12.67 -21.16
C GLN A 40 -3.65 -11.57 -20.38
N ALA A 41 -3.78 -10.37 -20.95
CA ALA A 41 -4.41 -9.22 -20.31
C ALA A 41 -5.94 -9.38 -20.20
N ASN A 42 -6.56 -9.94 -21.24
CA ASN A 42 -8.02 -9.89 -21.40
C ASN A 42 -8.73 -11.22 -21.16
N CYS A 43 -8.07 -12.36 -21.41
CA CYS A 43 -8.74 -13.66 -21.45
C CYS A 43 -8.25 -14.62 -20.36
N GLN A 44 -6.93 -14.76 -20.18
CA GLN A 44 -6.34 -15.81 -19.32
C GLN A 44 -6.68 -15.68 -17.84
N GLY A 45 -7.12 -14.50 -17.35
CA GLY A 45 -7.61 -14.36 -15.99
C GLY A 45 -8.82 -15.28 -15.67
N CYS A 46 -9.65 -15.56 -16.68
CA CYS A 46 -10.82 -16.46 -16.59
C CYS A 46 -10.73 -17.70 -17.48
N HIS A 47 -9.69 -17.85 -18.29
CA HIS A 47 -9.44 -19.01 -19.15
C HIS A 47 -8.07 -19.62 -18.87
N GLN A 48 -7.78 -19.77 -17.59
CA GLN A 48 -6.61 -20.48 -17.09
C GLN A 48 -7.02 -21.82 -16.47
N PRO A 49 -6.08 -22.76 -16.28
CA PRO A 49 -6.40 -24.09 -15.78
C PRO A 49 -7.17 -24.04 -14.44
N ALA A 50 -6.78 -23.13 -13.54
CA ALA A 50 -7.42 -22.96 -12.22
C ALA A 50 -8.86 -22.42 -12.25
N LYS A 51 -9.30 -21.84 -13.38
CA LYS A 51 -10.56 -21.10 -13.49
C LYS A 51 -11.10 -21.23 -14.91
N ALA A 52 -11.09 -22.42 -15.50
CA ALA A 52 -11.45 -22.69 -16.90
C ALA A 52 -12.96 -22.46 -17.17
N LYS A 53 -13.41 -21.20 -17.17
CA LYS A 53 -14.82 -20.88 -17.45
C LYS A 53 -15.18 -21.33 -18.86
N GLY A 54 -16.34 -21.97 -19.00
CA GLY A 54 -16.77 -22.60 -20.26
C GLY A 54 -15.91 -23.80 -20.68
N GLY A 55 -15.09 -24.37 -19.77
CA GLY A 55 -14.16 -25.46 -20.08
C GLY A 55 -12.93 -25.04 -20.87
N TYR A 56 -12.77 -23.75 -21.18
CA TYR A 56 -11.73 -23.26 -22.08
C TYR A 56 -10.45 -22.84 -21.34
N VAL A 57 -9.30 -23.39 -21.76
CA VAL A 57 -7.96 -23.12 -21.22
C VAL A 57 -7.06 -22.56 -22.33
N MET A 58 -6.60 -21.32 -22.15
CA MET A 58 -5.83 -20.56 -23.16
C MET A 58 -4.35 -20.42 -22.82
N THR A 59 -3.89 -21.07 -21.75
CA THR A 59 -2.51 -20.92 -21.24
C THR A 59 -1.49 -21.82 -21.92
N ASP A 60 -1.95 -22.82 -22.67
CA ASP A 60 -1.14 -23.61 -23.59
C ASP A 60 -1.69 -23.44 -25.02
N PHE A 61 -0.79 -23.52 -26.00
CA PHE A 61 -1.13 -23.18 -27.38
C PHE A 61 -2.13 -24.15 -28.01
N ALA A 62 -2.06 -25.44 -27.67
CA ALA A 62 -3.00 -26.44 -28.19
C ALA A 62 -4.41 -26.21 -27.62
N GLY A 63 -4.53 -25.92 -26.32
CA GLY A 63 -5.78 -25.55 -25.65
C GLY A 63 -6.41 -24.29 -26.25
N LEU A 64 -5.58 -23.27 -26.52
CA LEU A 64 -5.98 -22.02 -27.20
C LEU A 64 -6.64 -22.28 -28.56
N LEU A 65 -6.13 -23.21 -29.37
CA LEU A 65 -6.74 -23.53 -30.66
C LEU A 65 -8.05 -24.33 -30.50
N LYS A 66 -8.07 -25.28 -29.55
CA LYS A 66 -9.15 -26.25 -29.39
C LYS A 66 -10.48 -25.64 -28.93
N GLY A 67 -10.47 -24.63 -28.08
CA GLY A 67 -11.70 -24.07 -27.50
C GLY A 67 -12.27 -24.84 -26.30
N GLY A 68 -13.37 -24.33 -25.74
CA GLY A 68 -14.08 -24.91 -24.60
C GLY A 68 -15.13 -25.97 -24.99
N ASP A 69 -15.91 -26.42 -24.00
CA ASP A 69 -16.77 -27.60 -24.17
C ASP A 69 -17.95 -27.41 -25.14
N ASN A 70 -18.33 -26.16 -25.46
CA ASN A 70 -19.60 -25.86 -26.15
C ASN A 70 -19.49 -25.04 -27.46
N GLU A 71 -18.29 -24.66 -27.91
CA GLU A 71 -18.12 -23.62 -28.96
C GLU A 71 -17.34 -24.08 -30.21
N GLY A 72 -16.91 -25.35 -30.27
CA GLY A 72 -16.01 -25.83 -31.34
C GLY A 72 -14.59 -25.26 -31.21
N ALA A 73 -13.82 -25.27 -32.31
CA ALA A 73 -12.46 -24.75 -32.32
C ALA A 73 -12.47 -23.23 -32.10
N ALA A 74 -11.87 -22.77 -30.99
CA ALA A 74 -11.80 -21.34 -30.70
C ALA A 74 -10.97 -20.58 -31.74
N VAL A 75 -9.91 -21.20 -32.25
CA VAL A 75 -9.11 -20.68 -33.37
C VAL A 75 -8.95 -21.76 -34.42
N VAL A 76 -9.35 -21.46 -35.64
CA VAL A 76 -9.15 -22.30 -36.82
C VAL A 76 -8.03 -21.67 -37.66
N PRO A 77 -6.79 -22.22 -37.61
CA PRO A 77 -5.66 -21.72 -38.38
C PRO A 77 -6.01 -21.47 -39.86
N GLY A 78 -5.74 -20.26 -40.35
CA GLY A 78 -6.00 -19.84 -41.73
C GLY A 78 -7.46 -19.44 -42.02
N LYS A 79 -8.38 -19.62 -41.06
CA LYS A 79 -9.81 -19.34 -41.25
C LYS A 79 -10.40 -18.46 -40.13
N PRO A 80 -10.15 -17.14 -40.19
CA PRO A 80 -10.64 -16.21 -39.16
C PRO A 80 -12.16 -16.26 -38.95
N MET A 81 -12.94 -16.34 -40.04
CA MET A 81 -14.40 -16.35 -39.95
C MET A 81 -14.98 -17.64 -39.35
N ASP A 82 -14.21 -18.73 -39.36
CA ASP A 82 -14.60 -20.01 -38.77
C ASP A 82 -14.13 -20.13 -37.29
N SER A 83 -13.41 -19.13 -36.79
CA SER A 83 -12.84 -19.12 -35.43
C SER A 83 -13.82 -18.51 -34.43
N ALA A 84 -14.38 -19.33 -33.53
CA ALA A 84 -15.37 -18.89 -32.55
C ALA A 84 -14.89 -17.72 -31.68
N MET A 85 -13.58 -17.64 -31.39
CA MET A 85 -12.99 -16.53 -30.63
C MET A 85 -13.30 -15.16 -31.24
N LEU A 86 -13.24 -15.03 -32.57
CA LEU A 86 -13.47 -13.74 -33.23
C LEU A 86 -14.92 -13.27 -33.10
N ALA A 87 -15.87 -14.21 -33.12
CA ALA A 87 -17.29 -13.90 -32.90
C ALA A 87 -17.54 -13.39 -31.47
N LEU A 88 -16.83 -13.93 -30.48
CA LEU A 88 -17.02 -13.58 -29.07
C LEU A 88 -16.35 -12.25 -28.68
N ILE A 89 -15.24 -11.89 -29.34
CA ILE A 89 -14.50 -10.64 -29.05
C ILE A 89 -14.94 -9.45 -29.90
N ALA A 90 -15.70 -9.68 -30.97
CA ALA A 90 -16.22 -8.62 -31.82
C ALA A 90 -17.36 -7.87 -31.10
N PRO A 91 -17.33 -6.52 -31.08
CA PRO A 91 -18.46 -5.73 -30.60
C PRO A 91 -19.69 -5.94 -31.48
N ASP A 92 -20.85 -6.02 -30.87
CA ASP A 92 -22.14 -6.00 -31.54
C ASP A 92 -22.55 -4.58 -31.96
N LYS A 93 -23.77 -4.44 -32.46
CA LYS A 93 -24.33 -3.15 -32.94
C LYS A 93 -24.45 -2.08 -31.85
N ASP A 94 -24.48 -2.47 -30.59
CA ASP A 94 -24.59 -1.58 -29.43
C ASP A 94 -23.19 -1.28 -28.84
N GLY A 95 -22.13 -1.83 -29.44
CA GLY A 95 -20.74 -1.63 -29.05
C GLY A 95 -20.28 -2.56 -27.93
N GLU A 96 -21.04 -3.62 -27.60
CA GLU A 96 -20.74 -4.56 -26.53
C GLU A 96 -20.20 -5.88 -27.08
N ALA A 97 -19.31 -6.56 -26.36
CA ALA A 97 -18.77 -7.87 -26.76
C ALA A 97 -19.01 -8.91 -25.66
N GLU A 98 -19.22 -10.18 -26.04
CA GLU A 98 -19.39 -11.26 -25.05
C GLU A 98 -18.11 -11.48 -24.24
N MET A 99 -16.95 -11.32 -24.90
CA MET A 99 -15.62 -11.43 -24.31
C MET A 99 -14.77 -10.19 -24.64
N PRO A 100 -14.00 -9.66 -23.69
CA PRO A 100 -13.79 -10.15 -22.32
C PRO A 100 -14.94 -9.79 -21.35
N LYS A 101 -15.56 -10.81 -20.74
CA LYS A 101 -16.76 -10.66 -19.90
C LYS A 101 -16.55 -9.73 -18.71
N GLY A 102 -17.35 -8.67 -18.62
CA GLY A 102 -17.32 -7.69 -17.53
C GLY A 102 -16.15 -6.69 -17.64
N LYS A 103 -15.59 -6.54 -18.84
CA LYS A 103 -14.60 -5.52 -19.21
C LYS A 103 -15.07 -4.80 -20.49
N GLU A 104 -14.45 -3.68 -20.81
CA GLU A 104 -14.61 -3.06 -22.14
C GLU A 104 -14.18 -4.04 -23.24
N PRO A 105 -14.83 -4.00 -24.43
CA PRO A 105 -14.40 -4.75 -25.60
C PRO A 105 -12.94 -4.48 -25.96
N LEU A 106 -12.31 -5.44 -26.65
CA LEU A 106 -10.97 -5.23 -27.19
C LEU A 106 -10.97 -4.07 -28.19
N HIS A 107 -9.85 -3.34 -28.26
CA HIS A 107 -9.72 -2.26 -29.23
C HIS A 107 -9.73 -2.84 -30.65
N SER A 108 -10.29 -2.12 -31.61
CA SER A 108 -10.41 -2.58 -33.00
C SER A 108 -9.06 -3.03 -33.60
N ALA A 109 -7.98 -2.31 -33.26
CA ALA A 109 -6.61 -2.68 -33.63
C ALA A 109 -6.15 -4.04 -33.07
N GLU A 110 -6.57 -4.41 -31.86
CA GLU A 110 -6.24 -5.71 -31.24
C GLU A 110 -7.01 -6.86 -31.91
N ILE A 111 -8.30 -6.64 -32.20
CA ILE A 111 -9.15 -7.61 -32.91
C ILE A 111 -8.61 -7.88 -34.31
N GLU A 112 -8.24 -6.83 -35.05
CA GLU A 112 -7.64 -6.97 -36.38
C GLU A 112 -6.26 -7.66 -36.32
N LEU A 113 -5.50 -7.45 -35.25
CA LEU A 113 -4.23 -8.16 -35.04
C LEU A 113 -4.45 -9.66 -34.82
N ILE A 114 -5.40 -10.05 -33.97
CA ILE A 114 -5.80 -11.45 -33.75
C ILE A 114 -6.29 -12.06 -35.06
N LYS A 115 -7.18 -11.37 -35.78
CA LYS A 115 -7.73 -11.81 -37.05
C LYS A 115 -6.64 -12.04 -38.10
N LYS A 116 -5.67 -11.12 -38.20
CA LYS A 116 -4.53 -11.25 -39.12
C LYS A 116 -3.64 -12.44 -38.73
N TRP A 117 -3.34 -12.62 -37.45
CA TRP A 117 -2.59 -13.80 -36.98
C TRP A 117 -3.28 -15.12 -37.31
N ILE A 118 -4.60 -15.20 -37.13
CA ILE A 118 -5.38 -16.39 -37.53
C ILE A 118 -5.29 -16.60 -39.04
N ALA A 119 -5.43 -15.54 -39.85
CA ALA A 119 -5.32 -15.62 -41.30
C ALA A 119 -3.94 -16.11 -41.77
N GLU A 120 -2.88 -15.74 -41.04
CA GLU A 120 -1.50 -16.18 -41.28
C GLU A 120 -1.20 -17.61 -40.77
N GLY A 121 -2.23 -18.32 -40.32
CA GLY A 121 -2.15 -19.73 -39.91
C GLY A 121 -1.94 -19.94 -38.41
N ALA A 122 -2.18 -18.93 -37.57
CA ALA A 122 -2.11 -18.99 -36.11
C ALA A 122 -0.87 -19.76 -35.62
N LYS A 123 0.34 -19.28 -35.98
CA LYS A 123 1.60 -19.94 -35.64
C LYS A 123 2.08 -19.52 -34.26
N ASP A 124 2.62 -20.47 -33.48
CA ASP A 124 3.37 -20.20 -32.26
C ASP A 124 4.84 -19.93 -32.62
N ASP A 125 5.24 -18.67 -32.56
CA ASP A 125 6.61 -18.22 -32.80
C ASP A 125 7.38 -17.95 -31.50
N THR A 126 6.92 -18.50 -30.36
CA THR A 126 7.61 -18.38 -29.07
C THR A 126 9.09 -18.78 -29.22
N PRO A 127 10.04 -17.85 -28.97
CA PRO A 127 11.46 -18.12 -29.15
C PRO A 127 11.93 -19.33 -28.33
N ALA A 128 12.80 -20.17 -28.89
CA ALA A 128 13.29 -21.38 -28.22
C ALA A 128 14.01 -21.09 -26.88
N ASN A 129 14.65 -19.93 -26.75
CA ASN A 129 15.24 -19.46 -25.49
C ASN A 129 14.19 -19.02 -24.44
N ALA A 130 12.95 -18.72 -24.84
CA ALA A 130 11.83 -18.50 -23.95
C ALA A 130 11.19 -19.81 -23.46
N GLN A 131 11.53 -20.94 -24.09
CA GLN A 131 11.16 -22.30 -23.68
C GLN A 131 12.36 -22.97 -23.00
N ARG A 132 12.77 -22.50 -21.82
CA ARG A 132 13.92 -23.09 -21.11
C ARG A 132 13.63 -24.57 -20.83
N LYS A 133 14.28 -25.46 -21.59
CA LYS A 133 14.14 -26.90 -21.44
C LYS A 133 14.95 -27.36 -20.23
N VAL A 134 14.28 -27.93 -19.24
CA VAL A 134 14.91 -28.53 -18.06
C VAL A 134 14.60 -30.01 -18.05
N ASP A 135 15.60 -30.82 -18.37
CA ASP A 135 15.54 -32.28 -18.44
C ASP A 135 16.90 -32.89 -18.03
N ALA A 136 17.06 -34.21 -18.17
CA ALA A 136 18.28 -34.89 -17.75
C ALA A 136 19.52 -34.41 -18.54
N GLU A 137 19.34 -34.07 -19.82
CA GLU A 137 20.37 -33.56 -20.71
C GLU A 137 20.66 -32.06 -20.50
N HIS A 138 19.67 -31.31 -20.02
CA HIS A 138 19.73 -29.87 -19.75
C HIS A 138 19.37 -29.58 -18.29
N PRO A 139 20.21 -30.01 -17.34
CA PRO A 139 19.88 -29.91 -15.93
C PRO A 139 19.88 -28.46 -15.44
N PRO A 140 19.19 -28.17 -14.31
CA PRO A 140 19.23 -26.86 -13.66
C PRO A 140 20.67 -26.41 -13.37
N VAL A 141 20.93 -25.11 -13.58
CA VAL A 141 22.21 -24.46 -13.30
C VAL A 141 22.01 -23.44 -12.18
N TYR A 142 22.83 -23.54 -11.13
CA TYR A 142 22.75 -22.68 -9.96
C TYR A 142 23.87 -21.65 -9.96
N THR A 143 23.53 -20.38 -9.89
CA THR A 143 24.49 -19.28 -9.60
C THR A 143 24.47 -18.89 -8.13
N LEU A 144 23.38 -19.21 -7.43
CA LEU A 144 23.20 -19.08 -5.98
C LEU A 144 22.61 -20.38 -5.40
N PRO A 145 22.87 -20.70 -4.12
CA PRO A 145 22.21 -21.82 -3.45
C PRO A 145 20.67 -21.72 -3.54
N PRO A 146 19.96 -22.82 -3.87
CA PRO A 146 18.50 -22.81 -3.90
C PRO A 146 17.91 -22.78 -2.50
N VAL A 147 16.70 -22.23 -2.37
CA VAL A 147 15.92 -22.35 -1.13
C VAL A 147 15.53 -23.81 -0.94
N ILE A 148 15.85 -24.38 0.22
CA ILE A 148 15.54 -25.78 0.54
C ILE A 148 14.24 -25.83 1.36
N THR A 149 13.18 -26.29 0.73
CA THR A 149 11.82 -26.40 1.30
C THR A 149 11.56 -27.74 1.98
N SER A 150 12.30 -28.79 1.58
CA SER A 150 12.12 -30.14 2.11
C SER A 150 13.40 -30.97 2.03
N LEU A 151 13.57 -31.84 3.02
CA LEU A 151 14.58 -32.88 3.03
C LEU A 151 14.07 -34.09 3.82
N ASP A 152 14.58 -35.28 3.53
CA ASP A 152 14.22 -36.53 4.20
C ASP A 152 15.34 -37.56 4.12
N TYR A 153 15.53 -38.35 5.18
CA TYR A 153 16.50 -39.44 5.19
C TYR A 153 15.85 -40.73 4.68
N SER A 154 16.59 -41.54 3.93
CA SER A 154 16.14 -42.88 3.59
C SER A 154 16.03 -43.74 4.85
N PRO A 155 15.08 -44.69 4.94
CA PRO A 155 14.86 -45.51 6.14
C PRO A 155 16.09 -46.32 6.60
N ASP A 156 16.96 -46.68 5.66
CA ASP A 156 18.22 -47.40 5.87
C ASP A 156 19.39 -46.47 6.29
N GLY A 157 19.21 -45.15 6.22
CA GLY A 157 20.20 -44.16 6.62
C GLY A 157 21.34 -43.97 5.64
N THR A 158 21.22 -44.41 4.39
CA THR A 158 22.28 -44.29 3.38
C THR A 158 22.18 -43.01 2.55
N LEU A 159 20.97 -42.48 2.37
CA LEU A 159 20.68 -41.32 1.52
C LEU A 159 19.97 -40.20 2.27
N LEU A 160 20.18 -38.97 1.78
CA LEU A 160 19.44 -37.77 2.13
C LEU A 160 18.87 -37.17 0.84
N ALA A 161 17.55 -37.15 0.71
CA ALA A 161 16.85 -36.47 -0.38
C ALA A 161 16.69 -34.98 -0.04
N VAL A 162 16.99 -34.10 -0.99
CA VAL A 162 16.97 -32.64 -0.80
C VAL A 162 16.22 -31.99 -1.96
N ALA A 163 15.23 -31.16 -1.65
CA ALA A 163 14.52 -30.37 -2.66
C ALA A 163 15.45 -29.33 -3.31
N GLY A 164 15.52 -29.31 -4.64
CA GLY A 164 16.18 -28.31 -5.48
C GLY A 164 15.20 -27.57 -6.39
N PHE A 165 15.72 -26.92 -7.42
CA PHE A 165 14.94 -26.26 -8.48
C PHE A 165 14.77 -27.24 -9.64
N HIS A 166 13.54 -27.62 -10.01
CA HIS A 166 13.25 -28.71 -10.98
C HIS A 166 13.81 -30.09 -10.65
N GLU A 167 14.35 -30.31 -9.46
CA GLU A 167 15.02 -31.57 -9.17
C GLU A 167 15.06 -31.92 -7.68
N VAL A 168 15.18 -33.22 -7.41
CA VAL A 168 15.61 -33.71 -6.10
C VAL A 168 17.07 -34.14 -6.17
N LEU A 169 17.86 -33.67 -5.21
CA LEU A 169 19.26 -34.04 -5.05
C LEU A 169 19.34 -35.19 -4.04
N LEU A 170 19.85 -36.35 -4.47
CA LEU A 170 20.16 -37.45 -3.57
C LEU A 170 21.61 -37.32 -3.12
N HIS A 171 21.84 -37.05 -1.85
CA HIS A 171 23.15 -37.03 -1.21
C HIS A 171 23.37 -38.30 -0.39
N LYS A 172 24.64 -38.63 -0.13
CA LYS A 172 24.96 -39.55 0.96
C LYS A 172 24.45 -38.97 2.28
N ALA A 173 23.94 -39.80 3.18
CA ALA A 173 23.35 -39.35 4.45
C ALA A 173 24.31 -38.54 5.33
N ASP A 174 25.62 -38.79 5.23
CA ASP A 174 26.69 -38.04 5.92
C ASP A 174 27.10 -36.73 5.19
N GLY A 175 26.43 -36.41 4.08
CA GLY A 175 26.70 -35.24 3.25
C GLY A 175 28.09 -35.26 2.60
N SER A 176 28.75 -36.41 2.48
CA SER A 176 30.09 -36.51 1.87
C SER A 176 30.08 -36.36 0.35
N GLY A 177 28.91 -36.37 -0.29
CA GLY A 177 28.78 -36.04 -1.70
C GLY A 177 27.41 -36.34 -2.31
N LEU A 178 27.18 -35.76 -3.49
CA LEU A 178 26.02 -35.99 -4.33
C LEU A 178 26.08 -37.37 -4.99
N VAL A 179 24.99 -38.12 -4.92
CA VAL A 179 24.84 -39.48 -5.48
C VAL A 179 24.08 -39.44 -6.81
N ALA A 180 23.01 -38.64 -6.91
CA ALA A 180 22.19 -38.51 -8.11
C ALA A 180 21.39 -37.20 -8.12
N ARG A 181 21.00 -36.78 -9.33
CA ARG A 181 20.04 -35.70 -9.59
C ARG A 181 18.78 -36.31 -10.21
N LEU A 182 17.63 -36.14 -9.58
CA LEU A 182 16.34 -36.59 -10.08
C LEU A 182 15.60 -35.40 -10.68
N ILE A 183 15.73 -35.19 -11.99
CA ILE A 183 15.25 -33.99 -12.68
C ILE A 183 13.83 -34.22 -13.20
N GLY A 184 12.90 -33.35 -12.81
CA GLY A 184 11.49 -33.45 -13.14
C GLY A 184 10.86 -32.11 -13.51
N LEU A 185 9.57 -32.15 -13.84
CA LEU A 185 8.88 -30.98 -14.39
C LEU A 185 8.53 -29.91 -13.36
N SER A 186 8.45 -30.28 -12.08
CA SER A 186 8.09 -29.39 -10.97
C SER A 186 9.18 -28.36 -10.67
N GLU A 187 8.98 -27.12 -11.12
CA GLU A 187 9.86 -25.96 -10.81
C GLU A 187 10.18 -25.86 -9.32
N ARG A 188 9.13 -25.98 -8.50
CA ARG A 188 9.22 -25.86 -7.05
C ARG A 188 8.74 -27.15 -6.40
N ILE A 189 9.65 -27.80 -5.68
CA ILE A 189 9.35 -28.96 -4.84
C ILE A 189 8.99 -28.45 -3.44
N GLU A 190 7.90 -28.95 -2.86
CA GLU A 190 7.43 -28.58 -1.52
C GLU A 190 7.59 -29.74 -0.53
N SER A 191 7.61 -30.98 -1.01
CA SER A 191 7.85 -32.15 -0.17
C SER A 191 8.62 -33.25 -0.88
N VAL A 192 9.56 -33.88 -0.16
CA VAL A 192 10.20 -35.14 -0.53
C VAL A 192 10.04 -36.13 0.61
N ARG A 193 9.55 -37.35 0.34
CA ARG A 193 9.35 -38.39 1.38
C ARG A 193 9.68 -39.76 0.85
N PHE A 194 10.59 -40.47 1.52
CA PHE A 194 10.81 -41.88 1.23
C PHE A 194 9.59 -42.70 1.64
N SER A 195 9.29 -43.73 0.84
CA SER A 195 8.31 -44.75 1.21
C SER A 195 8.77 -45.48 2.48
N PRO A 196 7.85 -46.08 3.27
CA PRO A 196 8.22 -46.80 4.49
C PRO A 196 9.27 -47.91 4.27
N ASP A 197 9.29 -48.53 3.08
CA ASP A 197 10.26 -49.55 2.68
C ASP A 197 11.53 -48.98 2.00
N GLY A 198 11.60 -47.67 1.78
CA GLY A 198 12.73 -46.97 1.18
C GLY A 198 12.90 -47.15 -0.33
N LYS A 199 12.05 -47.92 -1.00
CA LYS A 199 12.20 -48.23 -2.43
C LYS A 199 11.78 -47.08 -3.34
N PHE A 200 10.86 -46.25 -2.88
CA PHE A 200 10.31 -45.15 -3.65
C PHE A 200 10.49 -43.82 -2.92
N LEU A 201 10.55 -42.75 -3.69
CA LEU A 201 10.55 -41.37 -3.19
C LEU A 201 9.36 -40.63 -3.79
N ALA A 202 8.44 -40.19 -2.92
CA ALA A 202 7.35 -39.30 -3.30
C ALA A 202 7.85 -37.86 -3.29
N VAL A 203 7.53 -37.13 -4.35
CA VAL A 203 7.86 -35.72 -4.51
C VAL A 203 6.57 -34.98 -4.83
N THR A 204 6.22 -33.99 -4.02
CA THR A 204 5.08 -33.10 -4.28
C THR A 204 5.56 -31.68 -4.52
N GLY A 205 4.97 -31.04 -5.52
CA GLY A 205 5.38 -29.71 -5.96
C GLY A 205 4.60 -29.24 -7.17
N GLY A 206 5.25 -28.47 -8.02
CA GLY A 206 4.72 -28.05 -9.31
C GLY A 206 5.26 -26.70 -9.75
N ASN A 207 4.46 -26.01 -10.56
CA ASN A 207 4.80 -24.71 -11.13
C ASN A 207 3.86 -23.70 -10.49
N PRO A 208 4.37 -22.74 -9.69
CA PRO A 208 3.53 -21.80 -8.97
C PRO A 208 2.48 -21.12 -9.87
N ALA A 209 1.23 -21.23 -9.44
CA ALA A 209 -0.01 -20.77 -10.08
C ALA A 209 -0.28 -21.31 -11.50
N ARG A 210 0.32 -22.46 -11.86
CA ARG A 210 0.12 -23.11 -13.17
C ARG A 210 -0.20 -24.60 -13.06
N ARG A 211 0.52 -25.34 -12.21
CA ARG A 211 0.42 -26.79 -12.12
C ARG A 211 0.83 -27.31 -10.75
N GLY A 212 0.13 -28.31 -10.24
CA GLY A 212 0.56 -29.15 -9.13
C GLY A 212 0.73 -30.59 -9.56
N GLU A 213 1.76 -31.24 -9.06
CA GLU A 213 2.19 -32.56 -9.51
C GLU A 213 2.71 -33.41 -8.35
N VAL A 214 2.34 -34.70 -8.38
CA VAL A 214 2.97 -35.76 -7.59
C VAL A 214 3.89 -36.57 -8.51
N GLN A 215 5.14 -36.75 -8.10
CA GLN A 215 6.08 -37.66 -8.74
C GLN A 215 6.44 -38.80 -7.78
N VAL A 216 6.67 -40.00 -8.33
CA VAL A 216 7.20 -41.14 -7.60
C VAL A 216 8.44 -41.64 -8.33
N TRP A 217 9.56 -41.63 -7.63
CA TRP A 217 10.86 -42.06 -8.16
C TRP A 217 11.24 -43.40 -7.56
N ASP A 218 11.69 -44.33 -8.40
CA ASP A 218 12.35 -45.54 -7.94
C ASP A 218 13.78 -45.18 -7.51
N VAL A 219 14.10 -45.43 -6.24
CA VAL A 219 15.34 -44.96 -5.61
C VAL A 219 16.56 -45.73 -6.15
N ALA A 220 16.41 -47.02 -6.42
CA ALA A 220 17.51 -47.87 -6.88
C ALA A 220 17.89 -47.57 -8.32
N THR A 221 16.90 -47.51 -9.21
CA THR A 221 17.09 -47.25 -10.65
C THR A 221 17.23 -45.77 -10.98
N ARG A 222 16.81 -44.88 -10.06
CA ARG A 222 16.82 -43.41 -10.21
C ARG A 222 15.93 -42.94 -11.36
N LYS A 223 14.89 -43.71 -11.68
CA LYS A 223 13.94 -43.43 -12.76
C LYS A 223 12.61 -42.97 -12.19
N LEU A 224 11.96 -42.07 -12.93
CA LEU A 224 10.60 -41.63 -12.64
C LEU A 224 9.63 -42.78 -12.93
N ALA A 225 8.99 -43.30 -11.89
CA ALA A 225 8.00 -44.38 -11.99
C ALA A 225 6.59 -43.84 -12.24
N LEU A 226 6.27 -42.66 -11.72
CA LEU A 226 4.97 -42.00 -11.90
C LEU A 226 5.16 -40.47 -11.91
N SER A 227 4.45 -39.79 -12.82
CA SER A 227 4.20 -38.34 -12.78
C SER A 227 2.71 -38.12 -13.01
N HIS A 228 2.07 -37.45 -12.06
CA HIS A 228 0.63 -37.24 -12.07
C HIS A 228 0.29 -35.79 -11.71
N SER A 229 -0.30 -35.06 -12.65
CA SER A 229 -0.77 -33.68 -12.45
C SER A 229 -2.16 -33.68 -11.83
N THR A 230 -2.36 -32.94 -10.75
CA THR A 230 -3.58 -33.03 -9.91
C THR A 230 -4.35 -31.72 -9.82
N THR A 231 -3.64 -30.60 -9.90
CA THR A 231 -4.16 -29.25 -9.63
C THR A 231 -3.49 -28.22 -10.51
N PHE A 232 -3.98 -26.99 -10.45
CA PHE A 232 -3.53 -25.86 -11.26
C PHE A 232 -2.62 -24.89 -10.49
N ASP A 233 -2.14 -25.36 -9.35
CA ASP A 233 -1.12 -24.70 -8.55
C ASP A 233 -0.33 -25.77 -7.78
N THR A 234 0.87 -25.43 -7.32
CA THR A 234 1.75 -26.24 -6.48
C THR A 234 0.97 -26.91 -5.36
N ILE A 235 1.21 -28.21 -5.18
CA ILE A 235 0.69 -28.99 -4.06
C ILE A 235 1.73 -29.09 -2.93
N TYR A 236 1.24 -29.33 -1.72
CA TYR A 236 2.01 -29.21 -0.49
C TYR A 236 1.89 -30.45 0.37
N GLY A 237 2.98 -30.79 1.06
CA GLY A 237 3.04 -31.97 1.91
C GLY A 237 2.97 -33.26 1.09
N ALA A 238 3.66 -34.28 1.59
CA ALA A 238 3.51 -35.64 1.11
C ALA A 238 3.48 -36.54 2.34
N SER A 239 2.59 -37.51 2.35
CA SER A 239 2.58 -38.57 3.34
C SER A 239 2.20 -39.88 2.70
N TRP A 240 3.05 -40.89 2.88
CA TRP A 240 2.75 -42.27 2.54
C TRP A 240 1.75 -42.86 3.53
N SER A 241 0.82 -43.67 3.05
CA SER A 241 0.10 -44.60 3.91
C SER A 241 1.09 -45.58 4.56
N PRO A 242 0.80 -46.12 5.77
CA PRO A 242 1.72 -47.04 6.44
C PRO A 242 2.09 -48.28 5.62
N ASP A 243 1.20 -48.73 4.72
CA ASP A 243 1.42 -49.85 3.80
C ASP A 243 2.14 -49.47 2.50
N GLY A 244 2.47 -48.19 2.30
CA GLY A 244 3.17 -47.66 1.13
C GLY A 244 2.34 -47.60 -0.16
N LYS A 245 1.03 -47.83 -0.11
CA LYS A 245 0.19 -47.90 -1.33
C LYS A 245 -0.45 -46.58 -1.77
N ALA A 246 -0.56 -45.61 -0.86
CA ALA A 246 -1.18 -44.32 -1.12
C ALA A 246 -0.26 -43.16 -0.76
N ILE A 247 -0.38 -42.06 -1.51
CA ILE A 247 0.29 -40.79 -1.22
C ILE A 247 -0.78 -39.72 -1.06
N ALA A 248 -0.88 -39.14 0.14
CA ALA A 248 -1.76 -38.01 0.44
C ALA A 248 -0.99 -36.69 0.44
N PHE A 249 -1.68 -35.62 0.03
CA PHE A 249 -1.13 -34.27 -0.11
C PHE A 249 -2.22 -33.20 0.03
N GLY A 250 -1.78 -31.99 0.40
CA GLY A 250 -2.61 -30.79 0.50
C GLY A 250 -2.51 -29.93 -0.75
N CYS A 251 -3.57 -29.17 -1.04
CA CYS A 251 -3.67 -28.36 -2.25
C CYS A 251 -3.98 -26.88 -1.92
N ALA A 252 -3.55 -25.99 -2.83
CA ALA A 252 -3.84 -24.56 -2.78
C ALA A 252 -5.30 -24.20 -3.11
N ASP A 253 -6.08 -25.15 -3.64
CA ASP A 253 -7.53 -25.03 -3.88
C ASP A 253 -8.37 -25.42 -2.64
N ASN A 254 -7.74 -25.43 -1.47
CA ASN A 254 -8.32 -25.80 -0.17
C ASN A 254 -8.69 -27.29 -0.03
N THR A 255 -8.26 -28.15 -0.96
CA THR A 255 -8.57 -29.58 -0.91
C THR A 255 -7.42 -30.42 -0.34
N VAL A 256 -7.80 -31.59 0.17
CA VAL A 256 -6.90 -32.68 0.53
C VAL A 256 -7.18 -33.82 -0.43
N ARG A 257 -6.15 -34.40 -1.03
CA ARG A 257 -6.28 -35.47 -2.02
C ARG A 257 -5.29 -36.58 -1.72
N ALA A 258 -5.58 -37.79 -2.19
CA ALA A 258 -4.61 -38.87 -2.21
C ALA A 258 -4.73 -39.69 -3.49
N ILE A 259 -3.60 -40.21 -3.94
CA ILE A 259 -3.50 -41.07 -5.12
C ILE A 259 -2.96 -42.45 -4.74
N ASN A 260 -3.32 -43.45 -5.54
CA ASN A 260 -2.61 -44.72 -5.56
C ASN A 260 -1.17 -44.50 -6.06
N ALA A 261 -0.19 -44.91 -5.27
CA ALA A 261 1.22 -44.63 -5.54
C ALA A 261 1.77 -45.32 -6.81
N LYS A 262 1.12 -46.38 -7.28
CA LYS A 262 1.52 -47.12 -8.48
C LYS A 262 0.81 -46.61 -9.74
N THR A 263 -0.49 -46.35 -9.67
CA THR A 263 -1.30 -46.02 -10.85
C THR A 263 -1.53 -44.53 -11.04
N GLY A 264 -1.36 -43.72 -9.99
CA GLY A 264 -1.71 -42.30 -10.00
C GLY A 264 -3.20 -42.01 -9.87
N GLU A 265 -4.05 -43.02 -9.80
CA GLU A 265 -5.50 -42.83 -9.65
C GLU A 265 -5.82 -42.10 -8.34
N GLN A 266 -6.66 -41.06 -8.41
CA GLN A 266 -7.16 -40.37 -7.23
C GLN A 266 -8.12 -41.26 -6.45
N ILE A 267 -7.75 -41.60 -5.21
CA ILE A 267 -8.50 -42.51 -4.33
C ILE A 267 -9.07 -41.80 -3.08
N PHE A 268 -8.82 -40.49 -2.93
CA PHE A 268 -9.33 -39.68 -1.83
C PHE A 268 -9.52 -38.23 -2.25
N TYR A 269 -10.60 -37.59 -1.75
CA TYR A 269 -10.88 -36.18 -1.95
C TYR A 269 -11.65 -35.59 -0.76
N GLN A 270 -11.20 -34.46 -0.22
CA GLN A 270 -11.89 -33.74 0.85
C GLN A 270 -11.68 -32.21 0.72
N GLY A 271 -12.79 -31.45 0.71
CA GLY A 271 -12.82 -29.98 0.58
C GLY A 271 -13.25 -29.22 1.84
N ALA A 272 -12.97 -29.77 3.03
CA ALA A 272 -13.44 -29.20 4.30
C ALA A 272 -12.65 -27.98 4.81
N HIS A 273 -11.55 -27.61 4.17
CA HIS A 273 -10.72 -26.46 4.54
C HIS A 273 -11.18 -25.17 3.85
N ASN A 274 -10.91 -24.03 4.49
CA ASN A 274 -11.26 -22.69 3.97
C ASN A 274 -10.06 -21.89 3.44
N ASP A 275 -8.87 -22.46 3.49
CA ASP A 275 -7.60 -21.89 2.98
C ASP A 275 -6.64 -23.06 2.67
N TRP A 276 -5.45 -22.77 2.15
CA TRP A 276 -4.53 -23.76 1.59
C TRP A 276 -4.12 -24.82 2.61
N VAL A 277 -4.14 -26.07 2.16
CA VAL A 277 -3.64 -27.20 2.94
C VAL A 277 -2.15 -27.35 2.69
N LEU A 278 -1.35 -27.31 3.75
CA LEU A 278 0.11 -27.27 3.66
C LEU A 278 0.79 -28.57 4.11
N GLY A 279 0.05 -29.48 4.75
CA GLY A 279 0.60 -30.77 5.15
C GLY A 279 -0.45 -31.82 5.48
N THR A 280 -0.06 -33.08 5.31
CA THR A 280 -0.88 -34.26 5.57
C THR A 280 -0.07 -35.32 6.31
N VAL A 281 -0.74 -36.12 7.14
CA VAL A 281 -0.18 -37.32 7.78
C VAL A 281 -1.27 -38.38 7.96
N PHE A 282 -0.91 -39.65 7.84
CA PHE A 282 -1.77 -40.76 8.25
C PHE A 282 -1.62 -41.03 9.75
N ASP A 283 -2.70 -41.49 10.38
CA ASP A 283 -2.66 -42.07 11.73
C ASP A 283 -1.78 -43.34 11.78
N VAL A 284 -1.61 -43.96 12.95
CA VAL A 284 -0.68 -45.11 13.06
C VAL A 284 -1.15 -46.28 12.21
N LYS A 285 -2.47 -46.49 12.12
CA LYS A 285 -3.09 -47.62 11.39
C LYS A 285 -3.30 -47.37 9.90
N GLY A 286 -3.28 -46.13 9.44
CA GLY A 286 -3.62 -45.76 8.06
C GLY A 286 -5.12 -45.66 7.79
N GLU A 287 -5.96 -45.71 8.83
CA GLU A 287 -7.42 -45.64 8.71
C GLU A 287 -7.92 -44.21 8.55
N ASN A 288 -7.16 -43.24 9.06
CA ASN A 288 -7.52 -41.83 9.05
C ASN A 288 -6.40 -40.96 8.47
N LEU A 289 -6.82 -39.91 7.77
CA LEU A 289 -5.96 -38.87 7.25
C LEU A 289 -6.16 -37.58 8.04
N ILE A 290 -5.04 -36.97 8.43
CA ILE A 290 -5.01 -35.68 9.11
C ILE A 290 -4.37 -34.66 8.19
N SER A 291 -5.03 -33.52 8.03
CA SER A 291 -4.56 -32.40 7.22
C SER A 291 -4.38 -31.15 8.08
N ALA A 292 -3.41 -30.30 7.73
CA ALA A 292 -3.14 -29.02 8.39
C ALA A 292 -3.11 -27.89 7.36
N ALA A 293 -3.73 -26.75 7.69
CA ALA A 293 -3.96 -25.68 6.73
C ALA A 293 -3.78 -24.27 7.29
N ARG A 294 -3.73 -23.30 6.37
CA ARG A 294 -3.68 -21.88 6.65
C ARG A 294 -4.93 -21.33 7.34
N ASP A 295 -6.05 -22.05 7.26
CA ASP A 295 -7.31 -21.73 7.94
C ASP A 295 -7.27 -21.96 9.46
N MET A 296 -6.06 -22.18 10.00
CA MET A 296 -5.76 -22.37 11.42
C MET A 296 -6.28 -23.71 11.95
N THR A 297 -6.61 -24.66 11.08
CA THR A 297 -7.13 -25.96 11.50
C THR A 297 -6.24 -27.13 11.14
N ALA A 298 -6.20 -28.12 12.04
CA ALA A 298 -5.89 -29.48 11.67
C ALA A 298 -7.18 -30.31 11.68
N LYS A 299 -7.46 -31.07 10.62
CA LYS A 299 -8.71 -31.80 10.42
C LYS A 299 -8.49 -33.31 10.37
N LEU A 300 -9.40 -34.05 10.98
CA LEU A 300 -9.45 -35.52 10.96
C LEU A 300 -10.49 -35.99 9.95
N THR A 301 -10.08 -36.88 9.04
CA THR A 301 -10.95 -37.48 8.01
C THR A 301 -10.75 -38.99 7.97
N VAL A 302 -11.83 -39.76 7.86
CA VAL A 302 -11.74 -41.21 7.59
C VAL A 302 -11.25 -41.41 6.17
N PHE A 303 -10.14 -42.13 5.98
CA PHE A 303 -9.49 -42.25 4.67
C PHE A 303 -10.39 -42.98 3.66
N LYS A 304 -10.90 -44.16 4.01
CA LYS A 304 -11.68 -45.01 3.08
C LYS A 304 -12.95 -44.35 2.54
N SER A 305 -13.63 -43.52 3.34
CA SER A 305 -14.90 -42.90 2.97
C SER A 305 -14.79 -41.41 2.65
N SER A 306 -13.60 -40.83 2.77
CA SER A 306 -13.38 -39.37 2.73
C SER A 306 -14.24 -38.57 3.72
N ARG A 307 -14.84 -39.20 4.72
CA ARG A 307 -15.77 -38.56 5.66
C ARG A 307 -15.02 -37.69 6.67
N PHE A 308 -15.28 -36.39 6.67
CA PHE A 308 -14.79 -35.48 7.70
C PHE A 308 -15.34 -35.88 9.09
N VAL A 309 -14.49 -35.89 10.10
CA VAL A 309 -14.82 -36.34 11.46
C VAL A 309 -14.77 -35.18 12.46
N ASP A 310 -13.63 -34.50 12.55
CA ASP A 310 -13.39 -33.51 13.61
C ASP A 310 -12.37 -32.44 13.19
N ASN A 311 -12.49 -31.23 13.75
CA ASN A 311 -11.36 -30.31 13.81
C ASN A 311 -10.55 -30.69 15.06
N ILE A 312 -9.31 -31.15 14.87
CA ILE A 312 -8.40 -31.54 15.95
C ILE A 312 -7.99 -30.31 16.78
N THR A 313 -7.67 -29.21 16.10
CA THR A 313 -7.38 -27.94 16.77
C THR A 313 -8.65 -27.14 17.09
N SER A 314 -8.52 -26.20 18.03
CA SER A 314 -9.60 -25.30 18.40
C SER A 314 -9.95 -24.31 17.29
N ILE A 315 -11.24 -24.06 17.10
CA ILE A 315 -11.77 -22.98 16.25
C ILE A 315 -12.02 -21.68 17.03
N THR A 316 -11.67 -21.66 18.32
CA THR A 316 -11.89 -20.50 19.19
C THR A 316 -10.98 -19.35 18.78
N PRO A 317 -11.51 -18.12 18.63
CA PRO A 317 -10.69 -16.95 18.36
C PRO A 317 -9.53 -16.84 19.36
N LYS A 318 -8.31 -16.58 18.86
CA LYS A 318 -7.05 -16.44 19.62
C LYS A 318 -6.46 -17.73 20.21
N ALA A 319 -7.10 -18.89 20.07
CA ALA A 319 -6.48 -20.16 20.46
C ALA A 319 -5.23 -20.45 19.61
N LEU A 320 -5.32 -20.11 18.33
CA LEU A 320 -4.18 -20.00 17.41
C LEU A 320 -4.10 -18.55 16.93
N LYS A 321 -2.88 -18.08 16.62
CA LYS A 321 -2.61 -16.72 16.17
C LYS A 321 -2.40 -16.60 14.66
N GLY A 322 -2.50 -17.71 13.93
CA GLY A 322 -2.54 -17.77 12.46
C GLY A 322 -2.49 -19.22 11.94
N GLY A 323 -2.29 -19.38 10.63
CA GLY A 323 -2.32 -20.67 9.94
C GLY A 323 -1.23 -21.67 10.36
N ILE A 324 -1.52 -22.96 10.16
CA ILE A 324 -0.61 -24.07 10.44
C ILE A 324 0.18 -24.38 9.16
N ALA A 325 1.52 -24.43 9.26
CA ALA A 325 2.40 -24.62 8.11
C ALA A 325 3.02 -26.02 8.04
N SER A 326 3.17 -26.70 9.17
CA SER A 326 3.73 -28.06 9.21
C SER A 326 3.01 -28.94 10.21
N ILE A 327 2.95 -30.23 9.88
CA ILE A 327 2.39 -31.30 10.71
C ILE A 327 3.31 -32.52 10.67
N ALA A 328 3.41 -33.24 11.80
CA ALA A 328 4.06 -34.54 11.91
C ALA A 328 3.25 -35.45 12.82
N ARG A 329 3.16 -36.74 12.50
CA ARG A 329 2.48 -37.76 13.34
C ARG A 329 3.51 -38.48 14.19
N HIS A 330 3.19 -38.74 15.46
CA HIS A 330 4.07 -39.48 16.36
C HIS A 330 4.23 -40.95 15.90
N PRO A 331 5.43 -41.54 15.87
CA PRO A 331 5.68 -42.84 15.22
C PRO A 331 4.84 -43.99 15.77
N THR A 332 4.54 -43.99 17.08
CA THR A 332 3.84 -45.10 17.76
C THR A 332 2.56 -44.69 18.50
N ARG A 333 2.14 -43.42 18.44
CA ARG A 333 1.01 -42.91 19.24
C ARG A 333 0.09 -42.06 18.36
N GLU A 334 -1.19 -42.01 18.73
CA GLU A 334 -2.21 -41.24 18.00
C GLU A 334 -2.18 -39.75 18.34
N HIS A 335 -1.00 -39.16 18.19
CA HIS A 335 -0.71 -37.75 18.41
C HIS A 335 -0.16 -37.11 17.14
N ILE A 336 -0.49 -35.83 16.97
CA ILE A 336 0.13 -34.97 15.95
C ILE A 336 0.86 -33.82 16.63
N LEU A 337 1.95 -33.41 16.00
CA LEU A 337 2.67 -32.18 16.27
C LEU A 337 2.37 -31.21 15.14
N VAL A 338 2.02 -29.98 15.49
CA VAL A 338 1.78 -28.89 14.54
C VAL A 338 2.66 -27.69 14.85
N GLY A 339 2.99 -26.92 13.82
CA GLY A 339 3.66 -25.63 13.95
C GLY A 339 3.21 -24.68 12.85
N GLY A 340 3.15 -23.38 13.15
CA GLY A 340 2.75 -22.37 12.18
C GLY A 340 2.98 -20.95 12.66
N ALA A 341 2.03 -20.08 12.33
CA ALA A 341 2.13 -18.63 12.55
C ALA A 341 2.07 -18.19 14.02
N ASP A 342 1.67 -19.08 14.92
CA ASP A 342 1.66 -18.83 16.36
C ASP A 342 3.06 -18.85 16.98
N GLY A 343 4.05 -19.39 16.26
CA GLY A 343 5.44 -19.51 16.71
C GLY A 343 5.63 -20.57 17.80
N ALA A 344 4.58 -21.26 18.23
CA ALA A 344 4.64 -22.23 19.31
C ALA A 344 4.39 -23.64 18.77
N PRO A 345 5.34 -24.58 18.91
CA PRO A 345 5.05 -25.98 18.61
C PRO A 345 3.96 -26.49 19.54
N GLN A 346 3.03 -27.29 19.02
CA GLN A 346 1.90 -27.81 19.81
C GLN A 346 1.62 -29.27 19.48
N ILE A 347 1.41 -30.07 20.53
CA ILE A 347 1.07 -31.49 20.39
C ILE A 347 -0.40 -31.70 20.74
N TYR A 348 -1.09 -32.41 19.85
CA TYR A 348 -2.52 -32.73 19.93
C TYR A 348 -2.75 -34.23 19.86
N ARG A 349 -3.81 -34.70 20.50
CA ARG A 349 -4.38 -36.03 20.24
C ARG A 349 -5.18 -35.99 18.94
N ILE A 350 -5.14 -37.08 18.17
CA ILE A 350 -5.97 -37.24 16.98
C ILE A 350 -7.43 -37.46 17.39
N PHE A 351 -7.67 -38.37 18.33
CA PHE A 351 -9.01 -38.75 18.76
C PHE A 351 -9.45 -38.03 20.03
N ARG A 352 -10.64 -37.45 19.95
CA ARG A 352 -11.27 -36.70 21.03
C ARG A 352 -11.69 -37.62 22.19
N GLN A 353 -11.49 -37.17 23.43
CA GLN A 353 -11.83 -37.92 24.65
C GLN A 353 -12.99 -37.32 25.46
N THR A 354 -13.54 -36.18 25.04
CA THR A 354 -14.61 -35.44 25.74
C THR A 354 -15.66 -34.98 24.73
N LYS A 355 -16.88 -34.69 25.18
CA LYS A 355 -17.90 -34.07 24.32
C LYS A 355 -17.42 -32.73 23.79
N ARG A 356 -17.78 -32.39 22.56
CA ARG A 356 -17.49 -31.09 21.96
C ARG A 356 -18.32 -30.01 22.64
N VAL A 357 -17.67 -28.92 23.05
CA VAL A 357 -18.33 -27.73 23.59
C VAL A 357 -17.78 -26.48 22.93
N ILE A 358 -18.61 -25.44 22.83
CA ILE A 358 -18.22 -24.18 22.17
C ILE A 358 -17.02 -23.58 22.90
N GLY A 359 -15.97 -23.28 22.15
CA GLY A 359 -14.80 -22.59 22.68
C GLY A 359 -13.66 -23.49 23.18
N ASP A 360 -13.80 -24.82 23.17
CA ASP A 360 -12.79 -25.70 23.75
C ASP A 360 -11.53 -25.90 22.86
N ASN A 361 -10.49 -26.45 23.48
CA ASN A 361 -9.28 -26.94 22.83
C ASN A 361 -8.93 -28.34 23.38
N ALA A 362 -9.92 -29.24 23.41
CA ALA A 362 -9.86 -30.46 24.22
C ALA A 362 -8.77 -31.47 23.80
N ASN A 363 -8.34 -31.45 22.55
CA ASN A 363 -7.31 -32.36 22.03
C ASN A 363 -5.89 -31.89 22.32
N LEU A 364 -5.69 -30.63 22.75
CA LEU A 364 -4.36 -30.11 23.07
C LEU A 364 -3.77 -30.88 24.26
N ILE A 365 -2.55 -31.40 24.08
CA ILE A 365 -1.78 -32.10 25.12
C ILE A 365 -0.79 -31.14 25.76
N ARG A 366 -0.04 -30.42 24.92
CA ARG A 366 1.12 -29.63 25.31
C ARG A 366 1.33 -28.49 24.34
N LYS A 367 1.56 -27.29 24.88
CA LYS A 367 2.06 -26.12 24.16
C LYS A 367 3.50 -25.87 24.58
N PHE A 368 4.38 -25.67 23.62
CA PHE A 368 5.80 -25.41 23.83
C PHE A 368 6.09 -23.90 23.77
N PRO A 369 7.24 -23.43 24.32
CA PRO A 369 7.62 -22.02 24.27
C PRO A 369 7.55 -21.42 22.86
N ASP A 370 7.14 -20.15 22.78
CA ASP A 370 7.09 -19.39 21.54
C ASP A 370 8.53 -19.24 20.98
N MET A 371 8.73 -19.66 19.73
CA MET A 371 9.93 -19.44 18.91
C MET A 371 9.80 -18.12 18.14
N PRO A 372 10.92 -17.46 17.77
CA PRO A 372 10.87 -16.29 16.90
C PRO A 372 10.25 -16.64 15.54
N GLY A 373 9.21 -15.92 15.14
CA GLY A 373 8.62 -16.07 13.82
C GLY A 373 7.62 -17.20 13.65
N ARG A 374 7.47 -17.64 12.39
CA ARG A 374 6.58 -18.74 12.02
C ARG A 374 7.37 -20.04 12.03
N ILE A 375 6.76 -21.13 12.52
CA ILE A 375 7.33 -22.47 12.39
C ILE A 375 6.98 -23.02 11.02
N PHE A 376 7.99 -23.39 10.23
CA PHE A 376 7.81 -23.93 8.87
C PHE A 376 8.00 -25.45 8.80
N SER A 377 8.69 -26.04 9.78
CA SER A 377 8.89 -27.49 9.83
C SER A 377 8.84 -28.01 11.24
N VAL A 378 8.17 -29.14 11.42
CA VAL A 378 8.19 -29.96 12.63
C VAL A 378 8.44 -31.42 12.27
N ARG A 379 9.28 -32.12 13.03
CA ARG A 379 9.56 -33.55 12.83
C ARG A 379 9.75 -34.28 14.14
N TYR A 380 9.24 -35.51 14.21
CA TYR A 380 9.60 -36.44 15.28
C TYR A 380 10.89 -37.19 14.94
N SER A 381 11.65 -37.52 15.97
CA SER A 381 12.64 -38.59 15.92
C SER A 381 11.95 -39.95 15.69
N LYS A 382 12.67 -40.93 15.15
CA LYS A 382 12.11 -42.24 14.75
C LYS A 382 11.49 -43.00 15.94
N ASP A 383 12.05 -42.85 17.14
CA ASP A 383 11.52 -43.45 18.38
C ASP A 383 10.34 -42.66 18.97
N GLY A 384 10.15 -41.40 18.56
CA GLY A 384 9.12 -40.49 19.04
C GLY A 384 9.44 -39.82 20.37
N ASN A 385 10.62 -40.04 20.96
CA ASN A 385 10.97 -39.52 22.28
C ASN A 385 11.38 -38.04 22.23
N ALA A 386 11.78 -37.54 21.06
CA ALA A 386 12.08 -36.14 20.80
C ALA A 386 11.43 -35.64 19.51
N PHE A 387 11.29 -34.32 19.39
CA PHE A 387 10.93 -33.67 18.14
C PHE A 387 11.73 -32.38 17.96
N ALA A 388 11.83 -31.93 16.72
CA ALA A 388 12.44 -30.66 16.36
C ALA A 388 11.42 -29.74 15.70
N ALA A 389 11.58 -28.44 15.92
CA ALA A 389 10.84 -27.37 15.26
C ALA A 389 11.83 -26.36 14.66
N GLY A 390 11.53 -25.87 13.45
CA GLY A 390 12.32 -24.91 12.70
C GLY A 390 11.47 -23.69 12.36
N SER A 391 11.92 -22.50 12.73
CA SER A 391 11.21 -21.25 12.51
C SER A 391 11.98 -20.26 11.64
N ALA A 392 11.26 -19.25 11.13
CA ALA A 392 11.84 -18.11 10.42
C ALA A 392 11.09 -16.80 10.67
N ILE A 393 11.84 -15.70 10.74
CA ILE A 393 11.37 -14.31 10.72
C ILE A 393 12.45 -13.38 10.17
N ASP A 394 12.13 -12.59 9.15
CA ASP A 394 13.03 -11.61 8.54
C ASP A 394 14.36 -12.21 8.06
N GLY A 395 14.30 -13.44 7.50
CA GLY A 395 15.50 -14.16 7.07
C GLY A 395 16.35 -14.75 8.21
N HIS A 396 15.95 -14.58 9.48
CA HIS A 396 16.55 -15.22 10.64
C HIS A 396 15.77 -16.47 11.03
N GLY A 397 16.46 -17.53 11.44
CA GLY A 397 15.82 -18.79 11.82
C GLY A 397 16.25 -19.29 13.20
N GLN A 398 15.48 -20.24 13.71
CA GLN A 398 15.80 -20.95 14.95
C GLN A 398 15.45 -22.42 14.78
N VAL A 399 16.29 -23.30 15.31
CA VAL A 399 15.99 -24.72 15.49
C VAL A 399 15.93 -25.01 16.98
N THR A 400 14.86 -25.66 17.42
CA THR A 400 14.73 -26.11 18.80
C THR A 400 14.33 -27.57 18.85
N ILE A 401 15.02 -28.35 19.68
CA ILE A 401 14.76 -29.77 19.92
C ILE A 401 14.14 -29.90 21.31
N TYR A 402 13.02 -30.61 21.38
CA TYR A 402 12.28 -30.83 22.62
C TYR A 402 12.10 -32.33 22.89
N SER A 403 12.00 -32.66 24.17
CA SER A 403 11.46 -33.96 24.59
C SER A 403 9.99 -34.05 24.20
N ALA A 404 9.58 -35.20 23.67
CA ALA A 404 8.19 -35.53 23.34
C ALA A 404 7.59 -36.60 24.27
N ASN A 405 8.27 -36.91 25.38
CA ASN A 405 7.79 -37.84 26.40
C ASN A 405 6.60 -37.24 27.15
N LEU A 406 5.40 -37.46 26.60
CA LEU A 406 4.15 -36.93 27.12
C LEU A 406 3.22 -38.02 27.66
N PRO A 407 2.34 -37.69 28.62
CA PRO A 407 1.35 -38.62 29.16
C PRO A 407 0.32 -39.02 28.10
N GLU A 408 0.05 -40.33 28.02
CA GLU A 408 -0.87 -40.90 27.03
C GLU A 408 -2.33 -40.47 27.28
N LYS A 409 -2.77 -40.51 28.55
CA LYS A 409 -4.16 -40.19 28.95
C LYS A 409 -4.27 -38.83 29.60
N THR A 410 -5.34 -38.09 29.28
CA THR A 410 -5.70 -36.87 30.00
C THR A 410 -6.24 -37.22 31.39
N PRO A 411 -5.74 -36.60 32.48
CA PRO A 411 -6.27 -36.81 33.82
C PRO A 411 -7.78 -36.50 33.92
N ALA A 412 -8.53 -37.28 34.71
CA ALA A 412 -9.99 -37.16 34.81
C ALA A 412 -10.46 -35.74 35.20
N ASN A 413 -9.73 -35.09 36.10
CA ASN A 413 -10.00 -33.72 36.52
C ASN A 413 -9.77 -32.69 35.40
N ILE A 414 -8.87 -32.95 34.45
CA ILE A 414 -8.66 -32.08 33.27
C ILE A 414 -9.78 -32.31 32.26
N LYS A 415 -10.18 -33.57 32.02
CA LYS A 415 -11.33 -33.91 31.17
C LYS A 415 -12.61 -33.24 31.63
N ALA A 416 -12.86 -33.25 32.95
CA ALA A 416 -14.02 -32.60 33.55
C ALA A 416 -14.05 -31.08 33.30
N ILE A 417 -12.89 -30.41 33.32
CA ILE A 417 -12.78 -28.98 32.98
C ILE A 417 -12.99 -28.75 31.49
N GLN A 418 -12.37 -29.57 30.63
CA GLN A 418 -12.47 -29.46 29.17
C GLN A 418 -13.91 -29.69 28.67
N ALA A 419 -14.72 -30.49 29.36
CA ALA A 419 -16.12 -30.74 29.03
C ALA A 419 -17.08 -29.58 29.37
N LYS A 420 -16.59 -28.50 30.00
CA LYS A 420 -17.37 -27.28 30.30
C LYS A 420 -17.19 -26.23 29.21
N LEU A 421 -18.26 -25.46 28.93
CA LEU A 421 -18.19 -24.26 28.10
C LEU A 421 -17.23 -23.25 28.72
N LEU A 422 -16.55 -22.45 27.89
CA LEU A 422 -15.59 -21.44 28.36
C LEU A 422 -16.16 -20.52 29.44
N LYS A 423 -17.41 -20.06 29.27
CA LYS A 423 -18.11 -19.16 30.20
C LYS A 423 -18.41 -19.80 31.58
N ASP A 424 -18.43 -21.13 31.65
CA ASP A 424 -18.78 -21.89 32.86
C ASP A 424 -17.53 -22.36 33.63
N ARG A 425 -16.32 -22.06 33.12
CA ARG A 425 -15.05 -22.41 33.77
C ARG A 425 -14.72 -21.38 34.86
N LYS A 426 -14.45 -21.86 36.06
CA LYS A 426 -13.99 -21.00 37.16
C LYS A 426 -12.54 -20.52 36.88
N PRO A 427 -12.12 -19.34 37.38
CA PRO A 427 -10.75 -18.85 37.18
C PRO A 427 -9.66 -19.86 37.58
N ALA A 428 -9.85 -20.59 38.68
CA ALA A 428 -8.92 -21.64 39.11
C ALA A 428 -8.83 -22.82 38.13
N GLU A 429 -9.92 -23.14 37.42
CA GLU A 429 -9.95 -24.20 36.41
C GLU A 429 -9.22 -23.79 35.13
N ILE A 430 -9.31 -22.51 34.76
CA ILE A 430 -8.55 -21.93 33.64
C ILE A 430 -7.06 -22.02 33.93
N ILE A 431 -6.63 -21.54 35.11
CA ILE A 431 -5.23 -21.63 35.56
C ILE A 431 -4.74 -23.08 35.56
N LYS A 432 -5.56 -24.02 36.07
CA LYS A 432 -5.20 -25.43 36.11
C LYS A 432 -5.06 -26.04 34.71
N LEU A 433 -5.92 -25.67 33.77
CA LEU A 433 -5.86 -26.13 32.39
C LEU A 433 -4.64 -25.54 31.66
N ASP A 434 -4.35 -24.26 31.86
CA ASP A 434 -3.17 -23.60 31.33
C ASP A 434 -1.89 -24.24 31.89
N LYS A 435 -1.83 -24.50 33.19
CA LYS A 435 -0.74 -25.24 33.83
C LYS A 435 -0.58 -26.64 33.20
N PHE A 436 -1.69 -27.37 33.02
CA PHE A 436 -1.66 -28.68 32.38
C PHE A 436 -1.10 -28.64 30.96
N HIS A 437 -1.33 -27.58 30.18
CA HIS A 437 -0.81 -27.45 28.82
C HIS A 437 0.63 -26.95 28.72
N ASN A 438 1.19 -26.30 29.75
CA ASN A 438 2.52 -25.68 29.68
C ASN A 438 3.59 -26.35 30.58
N ASP A 439 3.21 -27.08 31.63
CA ASP A 439 4.17 -27.74 32.54
C ASP A 439 4.95 -28.91 31.89
N GLY A 440 6.14 -29.24 32.42
CA GLY A 440 6.88 -30.43 31.99
C GLY A 440 7.44 -30.38 30.57
N VAL A 441 7.43 -29.21 29.92
CA VAL A 441 8.17 -28.99 28.66
C VAL A 441 9.66 -29.05 28.95
N LYS A 442 10.38 -29.95 28.28
CA LYS A 442 11.85 -30.05 28.33
C LYS A 442 12.44 -29.70 26.97
N GLN A 443 13.13 -28.57 26.90
CA GLN A 443 14.00 -28.23 25.77
C GLN A 443 15.31 -29.00 25.91
N ILE A 444 15.70 -29.72 24.87
CA ILE A 444 16.96 -30.49 24.79
C ILE A 444 18.06 -29.57 24.24
N ALA A 445 17.78 -28.90 23.12
CA ALA A 445 18.73 -28.04 22.45
C ALA A 445 18.03 -26.87 21.75
N LYS A 446 18.75 -25.76 21.56
CA LYS A 446 18.30 -24.59 20.81
C LYS A 446 19.49 -24.00 20.05
N LEU A 447 19.27 -23.63 18.80
CA LEU A 447 20.24 -22.98 17.94
C LEU A 447 19.57 -21.82 17.18
N ASP A 448 20.10 -20.61 17.36
CA ASP A 448 19.72 -19.43 16.58
C ASP A 448 20.60 -19.34 15.32
N ILE A 449 19.99 -19.12 14.16
CA ILE A 449 20.65 -19.08 12.84
C ILE A 449 20.36 -17.73 12.18
N PRO A 450 21.21 -16.70 12.41
CA PRO A 450 20.92 -15.35 11.95
C PRO A 450 20.92 -15.16 10.43
N ALA A 451 21.55 -16.06 9.68
CA ALA A 451 21.73 -15.90 8.24
C ALA A 451 20.72 -16.70 7.39
N SER A 452 19.78 -17.42 8.02
CA SER A 452 18.80 -18.24 7.30
C SER A 452 17.53 -18.49 8.10
N GLY A 453 16.38 -18.29 7.48
CA GLY A 453 15.14 -18.93 7.92
C GLY A 453 15.24 -20.45 7.75
N ILE A 454 14.60 -21.23 8.64
CA ILE A 454 14.62 -22.70 8.59
C ILE A 454 13.27 -23.22 8.12
N TYR A 455 13.26 -23.86 6.95
CA TYR A 455 12.05 -24.36 6.29
C TYR A 455 11.96 -25.89 6.28
N ALA A 456 13.07 -26.60 6.43
CA ALA A 456 13.12 -28.05 6.33
C ALA A 456 13.92 -28.67 7.49
N LEU A 457 13.41 -29.80 7.99
CA LEU A 457 14.03 -30.61 9.04
C LEU A 457 13.86 -32.09 8.71
N ALA A 458 14.83 -32.94 9.08
CA ALA A 458 14.69 -34.40 9.15
C ALA A 458 15.70 -35.00 10.14
N PHE A 459 15.23 -35.97 10.93
CA PHE A 459 16.10 -36.76 11.80
C PHE A 459 16.73 -37.89 11.00
N SER A 460 18.01 -38.18 11.26
CA SER A 460 18.63 -39.42 10.82
C SER A 460 17.89 -40.62 11.42
N PRO A 461 17.90 -41.80 10.77
CA PRO A 461 17.17 -42.97 11.27
C PRO A 461 17.61 -43.45 12.66
N ASP A 462 18.86 -43.18 13.06
CA ASP A 462 19.40 -43.48 14.39
C ASP A 462 19.05 -42.41 15.45
N GLY A 463 18.44 -41.29 15.04
CA GLY A 463 18.02 -40.20 15.90
C GLY A 463 19.15 -39.31 16.43
N LYS A 464 20.42 -39.53 16.04
CA LYS A 464 21.58 -38.79 16.57
C LYS A 464 21.87 -37.48 15.84
N THR A 465 21.42 -37.37 14.60
CA THR A 465 21.65 -36.19 13.74
C THR A 465 20.32 -35.61 13.28
N LEU A 466 20.22 -34.29 13.28
CA LEU A 466 19.12 -33.53 12.69
C LEU A 466 19.66 -32.72 11.51
N ALA A 467 19.16 -32.99 10.31
CA ALA A 467 19.39 -32.13 9.15
C ALA A 467 18.44 -30.93 9.19
N ALA A 468 18.98 -29.72 9.00
CA ALA A 468 18.24 -28.47 8.96
C ALA A 468 18.67 -27.61 7.76
N ALA A 469 17.70 -27.04 7.05
CA ALA A 469 17.95 -26.20 5.88
C ALA A 469 16.82 -25.17 5.66
N GLY A 470 17.07 -24.16 4.83
CA GLY A 470 16.05 -23.18 4.47
C GLY A 470 16.51 -22.14 3.46
N SER A 471 16.34 -20.86 3.77
CA SER A 471 16.44 -19.75 2.79
C SER A 471 17.84 -19.53 2.22
N ASP A 472 18.90 -19.91 2.95
CA ASP A 472 20.29 -19.74 2.50
C ASP A 472 20.84 -20.93 1.68
N GLY A 473 20.02 -21.95 1.45
CA GLY A 473 20.35 -23.14 0.68
C GLY A 473 21.45 -24.03 1.28
N HIS A 474 21.84 -23.82 2.54
CA HIS A 474 22.79 -24.69 3.21
C HIS A 474 22.08 -25.79 4.01
N ILE A 475 22.62 -27.00 3.94
CA ILE A 475 22.25 -28.10 4.83
C ILE A 475 23.19 -28.07 6.02
N ARG A 476 22.62 -28.13 7.22
CA ARG A 476 23.32 -28.22 8.50
C ARG A 476 22.96 -29.52 9.18
N PHE A 477 23.97 -30.25 9.61
CA PHE A 477 23.78 -31.40 10.50
C PHE A 477 24.02 -30.96 11.93
N LEU A 478 23.02 -31.18 12.78
CA LEU A 478 23.03 -30.82 14.18
C LEU A 478 23.04 -32.10 15.02
N ASN A 479 23.86 -32.14 16.07
CA ASN A 479 23.78 -33.18 17.08
C ASN A 479 22.45 -33.02 17.84
N THR A 480 21.65 -34.07 17.95
CA THR A 480 20.32 -33.99 18.56
C THR A 480 20.35 -33.86 20.08
N ALA A 481 21.46 -34.24 20.72
CA ALA A 481 21.61 -34.20 22.17
C ALA A 481 21.92 -32.78 22.70
N ASP A 482 22.66 -31.97 21.94
CA ASP A 482 23.11 -30.63 22.39
C ASP A 482 22.92 -29.51 21.35
N GLY A 483 22.49 -29.82 20.12
CA GLY A 483 22.22 -28.86 19.04
C GLY A 483 23.46 -28.33 18.33
N LYS A 484 24.67 -28.85 18.63
CA LYS A 484 25.89 -28.38 17.97
C LYS A 484 25.90 -28.69 16.48
N GLU A 485 26.31 -27.72 15.67
CA GLU A 485 26.54 -27.90 14.24
C GLU A 485 27.75 -28.81 14.01
N LEU A 486 27.49 -29.99 13.44
CA LEU A 486 28.48 -31.01 13.10
C LEU A 486 29.09 -30.77 11.72
N LYS A 487 28.26 -30.32 10.77
CA LYS A 487 28.65 -30.10 9.37
C LYS A 487 27.70 -29.12 8.70
N LYS A 488 28.23 -28.33 7.77
CA LYS A 488 27.48 -27.41 6.92
C LYS A 488 28.00 -27.46 5.48
N PHE A 489 27.10 -27.56 4.51
CA PHE A 489 27.46 -27.58 3.09
C PHE A 489 26.31 -27.10 2.18
N VAL A 490 26.65 -26.73 0.94
CA VAL A 490 25.68 -26.42 -0.12
C VAL A 490 25.45 -27.71 -0.95
N PRO A 491 24.20 -28.14 -1.20
CA PRO A 491 23.92 -29.42 -1.84
C PRO A 491 24.08 -29.42 -3.37
N VAL A 492 24.40 -28.28 -3.97
CA VAL A 492 24.56 -28.09 -5.42
C VAL A 492 25.96 -27.57 -5.76
N THR A 493 26.37 -27.80 -7.00
CA THR A 493 27.55 -27.12 -7.56
C THR A 493 27.14 -25.76 -8.10
N LEU A 494 27.81 -24.69 -7.65
CA LEU A 494 27.57 -23.34 -8.15
C LEU A 494 28.41 -23.09 -9.40
N SER A 495 27.75 -22.67 -10.47
CA SER A 495 28.41 -22.22 -11.70
C SER A 495 28.86 -20.77 -11.56
N LYS A 496 29.90 -20.39 -12.33
CA LYS A 496 30.25 -18.97 -12.47
C LYS A 496 29.02 -18.23 -13.00
N PRO A 497 28.71 -17.03 -12.49
CA PRO A 497 27.63 -16.22 -13.06
C PRO A 497 27.88 -16.09 -14.57
N ALA A 498 26.88 -16.39 -15.40
CA ALA A 498 26.92 -15.96 -16.79
C ALA A 498 27.16 -14.44 -16.80
N ALA A 499 27.91 -13.93 -17.79
CA ALA A 499 28.06 -12.48 -17.95
C ALA A 499 26.65 -11.87 -17.98
N ASN A 500 26.34 -11.08 -16.95
CA ASN A 500 25.00 -10.55 -16.77
C ASN A 500 24.56 -9.80 -18.03
N ILE A 501 23.33 -10.05 -18.45
CA ILE A 501 22.65 -9.28 -19.48
C ILE A 501 22.82 -7.79 -19.10
N ALA A 502 23.37 -7.00 -20.02
CA ALA A 502 23.53 -5.57 -19.82
C ALA A 502 22.19 -4.98 -19.37
N VAL A 503 22.21 -4.12 -18.33
CA VAL A 503 21.04 -3.37 -17.90
C VAL A 503 20.46 -2.72 -19.14
N ALA A 504 19.22 -3.06 -19.49
CA ALA A 504 18.56 -2.41 -20.61
C ALA A 504 18.59 -0.91 -20.36
N ILE A 505 19.08 -0.17 -21.36
CA ILE A 505 19.10 1.29 -21.36
C ILE A 505 17.68 1.74 -21.04
N ALA A 506 17.53 2.67 -20.11
CA ALA A 506 16.23 3.18 -19.69
C ALA A 506 15.34 3.50 -20.90
N GLY A 507 14.39 2.61 -21.19
CA GLY A 507 13.18 3.01 -21.89
C GLY A 507 12.48 3.98 -20.97
N GLY A 508 12.32 5.23 -21.40
CA GLY A 508 11.42 6.15 -20.73
C GLY A 508 10.02 5.54 -20.61
N VAL A 509 9.12 6.19 -19.89
CA VAL A 509 7.70 5.86 -20.06
C VAL A 509 7.42 5.99 -21.56
N ASP A 510 6.98 4.90 -22.19
CA ASP A 510 6.67 4.84 -23.61
C ASP A 510 5.44 5.71 -23.88
N THR A 511 5.64 7.03 -23.86
CA THR A 511 4.67 8.02 -24.28
C THR A 511 5.07 8.40 -25.70
N THR A 512 4.91 7.45 -26.63
CA THR A 512 5.01 7.67 -28.08
C THR A 512 3.94 8.63 -28.62
N GLU A 513 3.02 9.10 -27.76
CA GLU A 513 2.09 10.16 -28.11
C GLU A 513 2.82 11.46 -28.48
N THR A 514 2.95 11.68 -29.78
CA THR A 514 3.08 13.01 -30.36
C THR A 514 1.77 13.74 -30.12
N ILE A 515 1.71 14.50 -29.03
CA ILE A 515 0.56 15.35 -28.73
C ILE A 515 0.75 16.65 -29.53
N ALA A 516 -0.14 16.90 -30.51
CA ALA A 516 -0.14 18.14 -31.25
C ALA A 516 -0.38 19.32 -30.30
N GLU A 517 0.54 20.28 -30.30
CA GLU A 517 0.50 21.48 -29.47
C GLU A 517 1.09 22.65 -30.25
N SER A 518 0.60 23.85 -29.99
CA SER A 518 1.08 25.08 -30.63
C SER A 518 0.99 26.23 -29.63
N LEU A 519 1.84 27.24 -29.83
CA LEU A 519 1.71 28.50 -29.10
C LEU A 519 0.37 29.18 -29.42
N PRO A 520 -0.13 30.06 -28.53
CA PRO A 520 -1.31 30.88 -28.82
C PRO A 520 -1.16 31.64 -30.14
N LYS A 521 -2.26 31.79 -30.88
CA LYS A 521 -2.26 32.43 -32.20
C LYS A 521 -1.70 33.86 -32.10
N GLY A 522 -0.67 34.16 -32.89
CA GLY A 522 -0.01 35.48 -32.91
C GLY A 522 1.10 35.67 -31.87
N ALA A 523 1.36 34.69 -31.00
CA ALA A 523 2.44 34.77 -30.02
C ALA A 523 3.83 34.69 -30.69
N LYS A 524 4.76 35.54 -30.25
CA LYS A 524 6.18 35.51 -30.65
C LYS A 524 7.06 35.15 -29.44
N VAL A 525 8.03 34.28 -29.66
CA VAL A 525 9.01 33.87 -28.63
C VAL A 525 10.07 34.96 -28.48
N ALA A 526 10.21 35.53 -27.29
CA ALA A 526 11.22 36.52 -26.97
C ALA A 526 12.52 35.86 -26.46
N SER A 527 12.40 34.85 -25.59
CA SER A 527 13.54 34.06 -25.11
C SER A 527 13.11 32.66 -24.65
N LEU A 528 14.09 31.78 -24.47
CA LEU A 528 13.91 30.42 -23.96
C LEU A 528 14.75 30.19 -22.70
N SER A 529 14.26 29.35 -21.78
CA SER A 529 15.00 28.88 -20.60
C SER A 529 14.89 27.37 -20.46
N ILE A 530 15.96 26.71 -19.98
CA ILE A 530 16.00 25.28 -19.68
C ILE A 530 16.14 25.05 -18.18
N GLU A 531 15.35 24.12 -17.65
CA GLU A 531 15.49 23.58 -16.30
C GLU A 531 15.60 22.04 -16.33
N PRO A 532 16.63 21.43 -15.73
CA PRO A 532 17.78 22.05 -15.07
C PRO A 532 18.84 22.55 -16.07
N ALA A 533 19.62 23.56 -15.68
CA ALA A 533 20.72 24.11 -16.51
C ALA A 533 21.91 23.13 -16.70
N THR A 534 22.00 22.10 -15.86
CA THR A 534 22.99 21.02 -15.94
C THR A 534 22.28 19.68 -15.75
N ILE A 535 22.59 18.73 -16.63
CA ILE A 535 22.09 17.36 -16.65
C ILE A 535 23.27 16.43 -16.36
N SER A 536 23.16 15.65 -15.30
CA SER A 536 24.17 14.68 -14.87
C SER A 536 23.52 13.31 -14.70
N LEU A 537 23.97 12.33 -15.46
CA LEU A 537 23.49 10.94 -15.42
C LEU A 537 24.65 10.05 -14.97
N SER A 538 24.42 9.20 -13.95
CA SER A 538 25.46 8.46 -13.23
C SER A 538 25.32 6.93 -13.32
N GLY A 539 24.45 6.44 -14.20
CA GLY A 539 24.27 5.01 -14.45
C GLY A 539 23.23 4.74 -15.54
N ALA A 540 23.20 3.51 -16.06
CA ALA A 540 22.39 3.12 -17.23
C ALA A 540 20.86 3.31 -17.06
N SER A 541 20.37 3.38 -15.82
CA SER A 541 18.95 3.51 -15.48
C SER A 541 18.54 4.91 -14.99
N ASP A 542 19.48 5.86 -14.97
CA ASP A 542 19.20 7.25 -14.61
C ASP A 542 18.46 7.99 -15.74
N TYR A 543 17.79 9.08 -15.39
CA TYR A 543 17.21 10.00 -16.35
C TYR A 543 17.12 11.40 -15.74
N THR A 544 16.82 12.40 -16.56
CA THR A 544 16.46 13.75 -16.10
C THR A 544 15.27 14.24 -16.90
N GLN A 545 14.23 14.72 -16.22
CA GLN A 545 13.15 15.45 -16.87
C GLN A 545 13.63 16.87 -17.12
N VAL A 546 13.64 17.29 -18.38
CA VAL A 546 13.98 18.66 -18.79
C VAL A 546 12.70 19.41 -19.12
N LEU A 547 12.63 20.66 -18.66
CA LEU A 547 11.58 21.61 -18.98
C LEU A 547 12.16 22.74 -19.84
N VAL A 548 11.51 23.05 -20.96
CA VAL A 548 11.83 24.20 -21.81
C VAL A 548 10.67 25.19 -21.73
N THR A 549 10.95 26.39 -21.23
CA THR A 549 9.93 27.45 -21.08
C THR A 549 10.25 28.60 -22.03
N ALA A 550 9.25 29.03 -22.81
CA ALA A 550 9.32 30.24 -23.61
C ALA A 550 8.77 31.43 -22.83
N GLN A 551 9.50 32.54 -22.90
CA GLN A 551 9.00 33.87 -22.55
C GLN A 551 8.47 34.52 -23.83
N LEU A 552 7.18 34.83 -23.87
CA LEU A 552 6.53 35.44 -25.04
C LEU A 552 6.69 36.97 -25.01
N SER A 553 6.54 37.61 -26.17
CA SER A 553 6.71 39.07 -26.34
C SER A 553 5.75 39.92 -25.52
N ASP A 554 4.63 39.37 -25.07
CA ASP A 554 3.64 40.01 -24.20
C ASP A 554 3.95 39.86 -22.70
N GLY A 555 5.08 39.22 -22.35
CA GLY A 555 5.48 38.97 -20.97
C GLY A 555 4.90 37.69 -20.36
N THR A 556 4.07 36.93 -21.08
CA THR A 556 3.57 35.63 -20.61
C THR A 556 4.59 34.51 -20.82
N ARG A 557 4.39 33.38 -20.13
CA ARG A 557 5.23 32.18 -20.24
C ARG A 557 4.43 31.01 -20.78
N ALA A 558 5.09 30.14 -21.53
CA ALA A 558 4.52 28.89 -22.02
C ALA A 558 5.54 27.76 -21.90
N ASP A 559 5.09 26.58 -21.47
CA ASP A 559 5.87 25.36 -21.61
C ASP A 559 5.91 25.00 -23.10
N VAL A 560 7.12 24.92 -23.64
CA VAL A 560 7.37 24.61 -25.06
C VAL A 560 8.20 23.34 -25.23
N THR A 561 8.38 22.56 -24.17
CA THR A 561 9.20 21.34 -24.17
C THR A 561 8.86 20.40 -25.33
N ARG A 562 7.56 20.27 -25.64
CA ARG A 562 7.02 19.34 -26.65
C ARG A 562 7.03 19.89 -28.09
N ILE A 563 7.21 21.19 -28.26
CA ILE A 563 7.17 21.86 -29.58
C ILE A 563 8.54 22.45 -29.98
N ALA A 564 9.46 22.58 -29.03
CA ALA A 564 10.83 22.97 -29.31
C ALA A 564 11.58 21.84 -30.03
N LYS A 565 12.45 22.20 -30.95
CA LYS A 565 13.39 21.26 -31.57
C LYS A 565 14.47 20.92 -30.55
N LEU A 566 14.46 19.67 -30.06
CA LEU A 566 15.42 19.16 -29.08
C LEU A 566 16.59 18.48 -29.81
N THR A 567 17.82 18.87 -29.51
CA THR A 567 19.05 18.30 -30.10
C THR A 567 20.06 17.98 -28.99
N LEU A 568 20.72 16.82 -29.06
CA LEU A 568 21.79 16.44 -28.14
C LEU A 568 23.11 16.31 -28.88
N THR A 569 24.20 16.76 -28.26
CA THR A 569 25.56 16.65 -28.83
C THR A 569 26.36 15.52 -28.16
N GLY A 570 27.38 14.99 -28.86
CA GLY A 570 28.30 13.96 -28.34
C GLY A 570 27.76 12.52 -28.39
N ALA A 571 26.49 12.33 -28.76
CA ALA A 571 25.80 11.03 -28.76
C ALA A 571 25.87 10.31 -27.39
N VAL A 572 25.94 11.07 -26.30
CA VAL A 572 26.08 10.54 -24.92
C VAL A 572 24.73 10.21 -24.27
N ALA A 573 23.63 10.74 -24.79
CA ALA A 573 22.27 10.53 -24.30
C ALA A 573 21.23 10.62 -25.42
N THR A 574 20.01 10.17 -25.13
CA THR A 574 18.81 10.35 -25.96
C THR A 574 17.76 11.17 -25.22
N ALA A 575 16.85 11.83 -25.94
CA ALA A 575 15.70 12.49 -25.32
C ALA A 575 14.40 12.18 -26.08
N ASN A 576 13.30 12.03 -25.34
CA ASN A 576 11.96 11.90 -25.94
C ASN A 576 11.29 13.27 -26.16
N ALA A 577 10.15 13.28 -26.85
CA ALA A 577 9.39 14.49 -27.15
C ALA A 577 8.87 15.24 -25.89
N ARG A 578 8.77 14.56 -24.74
CA ARG A 578 8.39 15.18 -23.47
C ARG A 578 9.58 15.72 -22.68
N GLY A 579 10.80 15.69 -23.23
CA GLY A 579 12.00 16.25 -22.60
C GLY A 579 12.67 15.33 -21.58
N GLN A 580 12.33 14.04 -21.54
CA GLN A 580 13.04 13.09 -20.68
C GLN A 580 14.36 12.66 -21.34
N VAL A 581 15.49 12.92 -20.68
CA VAL A 581 16.84 12.60 -21.16
C VAL A 581 17.36 11.34 -20.48
N THR A 582 17.78 10.34 -21.26
CA THR A 582 18.30 9.04 -20.81
C THR A 582 19.70 8.78 -21.34
N PRO A 583 20.57 8.07 -20.59
CA PRO A 583 21.98 7.90 -20.93
C PRO A 583 22.16 6.88 -22.07
N ALA A 584 23.15 7.10 -22.93
CA ALA A 584 23.50 6.19 -24.03
C ALA A 584 24.95 5.69 -23.94
N LYS A 585 25.92 6.58 -23.68
CA LYS A 585 27.33 6.25 -23.44
C LYS A 585 27.97 7.29 -22.51
N ASP A 586 29.01 6.91 -21.79
CA ASP A 586 29.77 7.84 -20.96
C ASP A 586 30.41 8.95 -21.82
N GLY A 587 30.44 10.17 -21.29
CA GLY A 587 31.01 11.35 -21.95
C GLY A 587 30.30 12.66 -21.59
N ALA A 588 30.70 13.73 -22.28
CA ALA A 588 30.10 15.05 -22.14
C ALA A 588 29.44 15.52 -23.45
N GLY A 589 28.40 16.32 -23.32
CA GLY A 589 27.64 16.89 -24.43
C GLY A 589 26.81 18.09 -23.98
N GLN A 590 25.84 18.46 -24.80
CA GLN A 590 24.86 19.51 -24.50
C GLN A 590 23.47 19.06 -24.92
N PHE A 591 22.47 19.44 -24.12
CA PHE A 591 21.06 19.41 -24.51
C PHE A 591 20.67 20.79 -25.01
N ILE A 592 20.19 20.89 -26.24
CA ILE A 592 19.90 22.15 -26.93
C ILE A 592 18.42 22.16 -27.30
N ALA A 593 17.73 23.25 -26.96
CA ALA A 593 16.35 23.50 -27.36
C ALA A 593 16.27 24.75 -28.25
N GLU A 594 15.54 24.64 -29.36
CA GLU A 594 15.37 25.72 -30.34
C GLU A 594 13.89 25.90 -30.70
N LEU A 595 13.40 27.15 -30.68
CA LEU A 595 12.04 27.52 -31.09
C LEU A 595 11.98 28.99 -31.46
N GLY A 596 11.31 29.33 -32.56
CA GLY A 596 11.05 30.72 -32.95
C GLY A 596 12.32 31.56 -33.16
N GLY A 597 13.41 30.95 -33.62
CA GLY A 597 14.71 31.60 -33.81
C GLY A 597 15.53 31.81 -32.52
N GLN A 598 15.01 31.41 -31.36
CA GLN A 598 15.72 31.43 -30.08
C GLN A 598 16.33 30.06 -29.78
N LYS A 599 17.49 30.06 -29.11
CA LYS A 599 18.25 28.86 -28.78
C LYS A 599 18.78 28.93 -27.35
N VAL A 600 18.66 27.83 -26.61
CA VAL A 600 19.19 27.71 -25.24
C VAL A 600 19.78 26.30 -25.04
N SER A 601 20.79 26.17 -24.18
CA SER A 601 21.50 24.91 -23.96
C SER A 601 21.75 24.61 -22.48
N ALA A 602 21.67 23.34 -22.10
CA ALA A 602 22.11 22.81 -20.81
C ALA A 602 23.33 21.91 -20.97
N LYS A 603 24.26 21.94 -20.00
CA LYS A 603 25.43 21.04 -19.98
C LYS A 603 24.97 19.62 -19.69
N LEU A 604 25.46 18.63 -20.43
CA LEU A 604 25.11 17.23 -20.25
C LEU A 604 26.36 16.40 -19.98
N THR A 605 26.36 15.64 -18.88
CA THR A 605 27.42 14.69 -18.54
C THR A 605 26.82 13.34 -18.23
N VAL A 606 27.39 12.28 -18.79
CA VAL A 606 27.01 10.89 -18.55
C VAL A 606 28.24 10.14 -18.09
N ASN A 607 28.16 9.48 -16.95
CA ASN A 607 29.26 8.68 -16.40
C ASN A 607 28.71 7.39 -15.81
N GLY A 608 29.52 6.33 -15.78
CA GLY A 608 29.23 5.14 -14.97
C GLY A 608 28.13 4.25 -15.54
N ILE A 609 27.82 4.32 -16.85
CA ILE A 609 26.90 3.37 -17.49
C ILE A 609 27.38 1.93 -17.32
N GLY A 610 28.69 1.69 -17.39
CA GLY A 610 29.28 0.37 -17.18
C GLY A 610 29.42 -0.05 -15.71
N THR A 611 29.15 0.86 -14.77
CA THR A 611 29.31 0.59 -13.34
C THR A 611 28.11 -0.19 -12.82
N LYS A 612 28.37 -1.35 -12.21
CA LYS A 612 27.31 -2.17 -11.62
C LYS A 612 26.69 -1.45 -10.41
N ARG A 613 25.48 -0.92 -10.58
CA ARG A 613 24.71 -0.32 -9.49
C ARG A 613 24.22 -1.41 -8.54
N GLN A 614 24.40 -1.21 -7.24
CA GLN A 614 23.75 -2.05 -6.23
C GLN A 614 22.28 -1.62 -6.11
N ILE A 615 21.37 -2.50 -6.53
CA ILE A 615 19.93 -2.30 -6.36
C ILE A 615 19.57 -2.43 -4.89
N ASP A 616 18.90 -1.41 -4.35
CA ASP A 616 18.41 -1.39 -2.98
C ASP A 616 16.88 -1.50 -2.95
N TYR A 617 16.36 -2.28 -2.00
CA TYR A 617 14.91 -2.47 -1.91
C TYR A 617 14.15 -1.15 -1.71
N VAL A 618 14.66 -0.28 -0.83
CA VAL A 618 13.95 0.93 -0.45
C VAL A 618 14.07 1.98 -1.54
N ARG A 619 15.29 2.22 -2.04
CA ARG A 619 15.55 3.28 -3.00
C ARG A 619 15.09 2.95 -4.42
N ASP A 620 15.12 1.67 -4.80
CA ASP A 620 14.96 1.26 -6.19
C ASP A 620 13.75 0.32 -6.39
N VAL A 621 13.58 -0.73 -5.57
CA VAL A 621 12.50 -1.73 -5.77
C VAL A 621 11.14 -1.23 -5.31
N MET A 622 11.03 -0.64 -4.12
CA MET A 622 9.77 -0.20 -3.53
C MET A 622 9.08 0.87 -4.38
N PRO A 623 9.77 1.90 -4.90
CA PRO A 623 9.16 2.87 -5.81
C PRO A 623 8.63 2.22 -7.09
N VAL A 624 9.35 1.22 -7.62
CA VAL A 624 8.90 0.44 -8.79
C VAL A 624 7.64 -0.36 -8.47
N LEU A 625 7.60 -1.11 -7.37
CA LEU A 625 6.40 -1.83 -6.93
C LEU A 625 5.20 -0.90 -6.74
N SER A 626 5.45 0.33 -6.27
CA SER A 626 4.43 1.35 -6.11
C SER A 626 3.94 1.88 -7.44
N LYS A 627 4.84 2.26 -8.36
CA LYS A 627 4.49 2.79 -9.68
C LYS A 627 3.75 1.76 -10.54
N LEU A 628 4.13 0.50 -10.44
CA LEU A 628 3.43 -0.64 -11.07
C LEU A 628 2.08 -0.96 -10.42
N GLY A 629 1.75 -0.34 -9.28
CA GLY A 629 0.49 -0.53 -8.57
C GLY A 629 0.41 -1.82 -7.74
N CYS A 630 1.49 -2.60 -7.64
CA CYS A 630 1.50 -3.89 -6.94
C CYS A 630 1.07 -3.77 -5.47
N ASN A 631 1.54 -2.73 -4.79
CA ASN A 631 1.24 -2.45 -3.38
C ASN A 631 0.13 -1.39 -3.20
N ALA A 632 -0.71 -1.16 -4.21
CA ALA A 632 -1.85 -0.25 -4.11
C ALA A 632 -2.98 -0.86 -3.25
N GLY A 633 -3.86 -0.01 -2.72
CA GLY A 633 -4.98 -0.43 -1.86
C GLY A 633 -6.04 -1.28 -2.58
N THR A 634 -6.04 -1.28 -3.91
CA THR A 634 -6.88 -2.13 -4.76
C THR A 634 -6.26 -3.52 -5.03
N CYS A 635 -4.96 -3.68 -4.78
CA CYS A 635 -4.16 -4.88 -5.06
C CYS A 635 -3.55 -5.46 -3.77
N HIS A 636 -2.24 -5.78 -3.74
CA HIS A 636 -1.63 -6.44 -2.57
C HIS A 636 -1.45 -5.50 -1.36
N GLY A 637 -1.56 -4.19 -1.55
CA GLY A 637 -1.61 -3.20 -0.46
C GLY A 637 -2.99 -3.06 0.19
N ALA A 638 -4.00 -3.83 -0.27
CA ALA A 638 -5.31 -3.89 0.37
C ALA A 638 -5.19 -4.38 1.83
N LYS A 639 -6.18 -4.04 2.66
CA LYS A 639 -6.20 -4.39 4.10
C LYS A 639 -5.92 -5.87 4.35
N ASP A 640 -6.48 -6.76 3.55
CA ASP A 640 -6.33 -8.21 3.68
C ASP A 640 -5.40 -8.81 2.59
N GLY A 641 -4.79 -7.97 1.75
CA GLY A 641 -4.07 -8.39 0.55
C GLY A 641 -4.98 -9.02 -0.50
N LYS A 642 -4.40 -9.82 -1.40
CA LYS A 642 -5.12 -10.58 -2.44
C LYS A 642 -4.55 -11.99 -2.55
N ASN A 643 -5.43 -12.99 -2.61
CA ASN A 643 -5.09 -14.41 -2.80
C ASN A 643 -3.97 -14.89 -1.86
N GLY A 644 -4.06 -14.51 -0.58
CA GLY A 644 -3.10 -14.91 0.44
C GLY A 644 -1.70 -14.30 0.31
N PHE A 645 -1.55 -13.22 -0.48
CA PHE A 645 -0.34 -12.39 -0.57
C PHE A 645 -0.68 -10.93 -0.27
N LYS A 646 0.06 -10.34 0.68
CA LYS A 646 -0.15 -8.98 1.17
C LYS A 646 1.18 -8.24 1.26
N LEU A 647 1.16 -7.00 0.80
CA LEU A 647 2.21 -6.01 0.96
C LEU A 647 1.67 -4.86 1.83
N SER A 648 2.58 -4.08 2.38
CA SER A 648 2.27 -2.80 3.00
C SER A 648 1.70 -1.85 1.94
N LEU A 649 0.70 -1.07 2.32
CA LEU A 649 0.10 -0.10 1.41
C LEU A 649 1.18 0.88 0.95
N ARG A 650 1.43 0.97 -0.36
CA ARG A 650 2.39 1.92 -0.97
C ARG A 650 3.82 1.82 -0.45
N GLY A 651 4.20 0.67 0.13
CA GLY A 651 5.59 0.40 0.55
C GLY A 651 6.00 1.05 1.87
N TYR A 652 5.04 1.45 2.71
CA TYR A 652 5.32 2.10 4.00
C TYR A 652 6.02 1.18 5.03
N ASP A 653 6.00 -0.14 4.86
CA ASP A 653 6.71 -1.08 5.72
C ASP A 653 7.59 -2.04 4.90
N PRO A 654 8.84 -1.65 4.59
CA PRO A 654 9.71 -2.44 3.74
C PRO A 654 10.14 -3.76 4.38
N LEU A 655 10.18 -3.84 5.72
CA LEU A 655 10.49 -5.08 6.43
C LEU A 655 9.37 -6.10 6.23
N TYR A 656 8.12 -5.66 6.41
CA TYR A 656 6.94 -6.48 6.14
C TYR A 656 6.90 -6.94 4.68
N ASP A 657 7.15 -6.04 3.73
CA ASP A 657 7.11 -6.37 2.30
C ASP A 657 8.15 -7.42 1.91
N VAL A 658 9.41 -7.22 2.30
CA VAL A 658 10.49 -8.16 1.95
C VAL A 658 10.23 -9.52 2.59
N ARG A 659 9.77 -9.57 3.85
CA ARG A 659 9.34 -10.83 4.49
C ARG A 659 8.24 -11.54 3.70
N ALA A 660 7.27 -10.81 3.15
CA ALA A 660 6.21 -11.40 2.34
C ALA A 660 6.75 -12.06 1.06
N PHE A 661 7.86 -11.55 0.51
CA PHE A 661 8.55 -12.13 -0.64
C PHE A 661 9.46 -13.31 -0.26
N THR A 662 10.26 -13.18 0.80
CA THR A 662 11.36 -14.11 1.13
C THR A 662 10.97 -15.21 2.12
N ASP A 663 10.08 -14.95 3.07
CA ASP A 663 9.81 -15.88 4.17
C ASP A 663 8.47 -16.60 3.98
N GLU A 664 7.43 -15.88 3.57
CA GLU A 664 6.09 -16.48 3.47
C GLU A 664 6.02 -17.59 2.42
N LEU A 665 5.46 -18.73 2.84
CA LEU A 665 5.44 -19.96 2.05
C LEU A 665 6.84 -20.37 1.57
N ALA A 666 7.85 -20.21 2.42
CA ALA A 666 9.25 -20.60 2.17
C ALA A 666 9.83 -19.99 0.88
N SER A 667 9.71 -18.66 0.71
CA SER A 667 10.17 -17.92 -0.48
C SER A 667 9.46 -18.30 -1.78
N ARG A 668 8.14 -18.55 -1.75
CA ARG A 668 7.37 -18.92 -2.95
C ARG A 668 7.39 -17.85 -4.05
N ARG A 669 7.49 -16.56 -3.70
CA ARG A 669 7.36 -15.46 -4.67
C ARG A 669 8.67 -15.10 -5.37
N VAL A 670 9.79 -15.43 -4.74
CA VAL A 670 11.13 -15.07 -5.20
C VAL A 670 11.99 -16.33 -5.28
N ASN A 671 12.55 -16.57 -6.46
CA ASN A 671 13.50 -17.64 -6.72
C ASN A 671 14.88 -17.04 -6.97
N ILE A 672 15.73 -17.01 -5.92
CA ILE A 672 17.08 -16.45 -6.03
C ILE A 672 18.03 -17.32 -6.88
N ALA A 673 17.75 -18.61 -7.01
CA ALA A 673 18.56 -19.53 -7.83
C ALA A 673 18.25 -19.39 -9.33
N SER A 674 17.02 -18.97 -9.66
CA SER A 674 16.61 -18.63 -11.02
C SER A 674 15.72 -17.39 -11.01
N PRO A 675 16.32 -16.17 -10.95
CA PRO A 675 15.60 -14.92 -10.75
C PRO A 675 14.45 -14.68 -11.73
N ALA A 676 14.65 -14.95 -13.02
CA ALA A 676 13.62 -14.81 -14.06
C ALA A 676 12.39 -15.71 -13.85
N ASP A 677 12.54 -16.85 -13.15
CA ASP A 677 11.46 -17.78 -12.81
C ASP A 677 10.75 -17.41 -11.50
N SER A 678 11.07 -16.25 -10.92
CA SER A 678 10.38 -15.75 -9.73
C SER A 678 8.92 -15.43 -10.06
N LEU A 679 7.99 -16.00 -9.29
CA LEU A 679 6.56 -15.79 -9.48
C LEU A 679 6.18 -14.30 -9.54
N MET A 680 6.85 -13.42 -8.77
CA MET A 680 6.59 -11.99 -8.83
C MET A 680 6.90 -11.37 -10.21
N LEU A 681 7.94 -11.83 -10.90
CA LEU A 681 8.28 -11.38 -12.26
C LEU A 681 7.38 -12.03 -13.30
N LEU A 682 7.07 -13.31 -13.13
CA LEU A 682 6.18 -14.02 -14.05
C LEU A 682 4.75 -13.45 -14.03
N LYS A 683 4.26 -13.02 -12.86
CA LYS A 683 2.96 -12.35 -12.74
C LYS A 683 3.01 -10.92 -13.28
N SER A 684 4.09 -10.17 -13.03
CA SER A 684 4.21 -8.79 -13.52
C SER A 684 4.36 -8.70 -15.04
N THR A 685 4.95 -9.71 -15.68
CA THR A 685 5.08 -9.81 -17.14
C THR A 685 3.89 -10.47 -17.83
N GLY A 686 2.91 -10.97 -17.07
CA GLY A 686 1.80 -11.75 -17.59
C GLY A 686 2.16 -13.18 -18.00
N ALA A 687 3.43 -13.60 -17.92
CA ALA A 687 3.89 -14.96 -18.22
C ALA A 687 3.14 -16.03 -17.40
N VAL A 688 2.66 -15.67 -16.20
CA VAL A 688 1.69 -16.44 -15.42
C VAL A 688 0.42 -15.60 -15.24
N PRO A 689 -0.79 -16.18 -15.43
CA PRO A 689 -2.05 -15.45 -15.34
C PRO A 689 -2.19 -14.64 -14.05
N HIS A 690 -2.59 -13.38 -14.15
CA HIS A 690 -2.75 -12.48 -13.01
C HIS A 690 -3.96 -11.59 -13.20
N GLU A 691 -4.82 -11.48 -12.19
CA GLU A 691 -6.03 -10.62 -12.29
C GLU A 691 -5.66 -9.13 -12.46
N GLY A 692 -4.50 -8.70 -11.94
CA GLY A 692 -3.98 -7.35 -12.15
C GLY A 692 -3.36 -7.11 -13.53
N GLY A 693 -3.35 -8.10 -14.43
CA GLY A 693 -2.71 -8.02 -15.74
C GLY A 693 -1.18 -8.02 -15.71
N GLY A 694 -0.57 -7.90 -16.89
CA GLY A 694 0.86 -7.64 -17.06
C GLY A 694 1.14 -6.14 -16.95
N VAL A 695 2.00 -5.76 -16.01
CA VAL A 695 2.36 -4.36 -15.68
C VAL A 695 3.82 -4.02 -16.03
N ALA A 696 4.62 -5.01 -16.43
CA ALA A 696 6.01 -4.85 -16.89
C ALA A 696 6.26 -5.75 -18.11
N LYS A 697 7.33 -5.48 -18.87
CA LYS A 697 7.81 -6.31 -19.97
C LYS A 697 9.20 -6.87 -19.63
N THR A 698 9.48 -8.10 -20.06
CA THR A 698 10.81 -8.71 -19.87
C THR A 698 11.88 -7.81 -20.47
N GLY A 699 12.93 -7.54 -19.70
CA GLY A 699 14.04 -6.69 -20.11
C GLY A 699 13.77 -5.18 -20.03
N ASP A 700 12.57 -4.72 -19.67
CA ASP A 700 12.36 -3.29 -19.43
C ASP A 700 13.06 -2.81 -18.14
N LYS A 701 13.04 -1.49 -17.91
CA LYS A 701 13.67 -0.84 -16.75
C LYS A 701 13.19 -1.44 -15.42
N TYR A 702 11.87 -1.55 -15.25
CA TYR A 702 11.27 -1.94 -13.99
C TYR A 702 11.43 -3.45 -13.73
N TYR A 703 11.27 -4.28 -14.75
CA TYR A 703 11.62 -5.70 -14.71
C TYR A 703 13.08 -5.89 -14.29
N THR A 704 14.01 -5.15 -14.90
CA THR A 704 15.45 -5.30 -14.63
C THR A 704 15.78 -4.95 -13.18
N ILE A 705 15.22 -3.87 -12.63
CA ILE A 705 15.40 -3.51 -11.20
C ILE A 705 14.93 -4.64 -10.28
N LEU A 706 13.72 -5.17 -10.52
CA LEU A 706 13.18 -6.27 -9.72
C LEU A 706 14.02 -7.54 -9.86
N HIS A 707 14.41 -7.89 -11.08
CA HIS A 707 15.23 -9.05 -11.39
C HIS A 707 16.60 -8.99 -10.74
N GLU A 708 17.31 -7.86 -10.83
CA GLU A 708 18.63 -7.68 -10.23
C GLU A 708 18.59 -7.72 -8.70
N TRP A 709 17.55 -7.15 -8.08
CA TRP A 709 17.34 -7.29 -6.64
C TRP A 709 17.22 -8.76 -6.23
N ILE A 710 16.44 -9.55 -6.98
CA ILE A 710 16.30 -10.99 -6.74
C ILE A 710 17.64 -11.72 -6.98
N ALA A 711 18.33 -11.42 -8.08
CA ALA A 711 19.60 -12.02 -8.46
C ALA A 711 20.73 -11.74 -7.45
N THR A 712 20.57 -10.72 -6.60
CA THR A 712 21.49 -10.39 -5.51
C THR A 712 21.01 -10.87 -4.13
N GLY A 713 19.97 -11.72 -4.12
CA GLY A 713 19.47 -12.41 -2.94
C GLY A 713 18.26 -11.75 -2.26
N ALA A 714 17.58 -10.82 -2.92
CA ALA A 714 16.35 -10.17 -2.44
C ALA A 714 16.47 -9.57 -1.02
N LYS A 715 17.59 -8.91 -0.74
CA LYS A 715 17.93 -8.40 0.59
C LYS A 715 17.29 -7.05 0.89
N LEU A 716 17.10 -6.77 2.18
CA LEU A 716 16.67 -5.47 2.70
C LEU A 716 17.82 -4.77 3.44
N ASN A 717 18.08 -3.50 3.11
CA ASN A 717 18.96 -2.63 3.89
C ASN A 717 18.15 -1.48 4.51
N LEU A 718 17.89 -1.58 5.81
CA LEU A 718 17.18 -0.54 6.55
C LEU A 718 18.00 0.74 6.76
N LYS A 719 19.33 0.70 6.55
CA LYS A 719 20.21 1.88 6.65
C LYS A 719 20.26 2.70 5.36
N SER A 720 19.64 2.24 4.28
CA SER A 720 19.60 2.96 3.01
C SER A 720 18.97 4.34 3.20
N ALA A 721 19.59 5.36 2.62
CA ALA A 721 19.10 6.74 2.69
C ALA A 721 17.64 6.79 2.19
N ARG A 722 16.79 7.46 2.97
CA ARG A 722 15.38 7.67 2.66
C ARG A 722 15.21 9.03 2.00
N VAL A 723 14.11 9.24 1.31
CA VAL A 723 13.75 10.58 0.83
C VAL A 723 13.47 11.49 2.02
N ALA A 724 14.20 12.61 2.09
CA ALA A 724 14.00 13.64 3.10
C ALA A 724 12.96 14.67 2.64
N SER A 725 12.96 15.02 1.35
CA SER A 725 12.00 15.93 0.73
C SER A 725 11.91 15.71 -0.77
N ILE A 726 10.84 16.24 -1.38
CA ILE A 726 10.73 16.37 -2.83
C ILE A 726 10.43 17.82 -3.21
N GLU A 727 10.89 18.21 -4.39
CA GLU A 727 10.62 19.51 -5.01
C GLU A 727 9.80 19.27 -6.29
N LEU A 728 8.72 20.03 -6.47
CA LEU A 728 7.89 20.02 -7.68
C LEU A 728 8.19 21.29 -8.49
N SER A 729 8.42 21.16 -9.79
CA SER A 729 8.74 22.28 -10.68
C SER A 729 7.90 22.18 -11.98
N PRO A 730 7.52 23.32 -12.60
CA PRO A 730 7.76 24.69 -12.15
C PRO A 730 6.85 25.10 -10.97
N GLN A 731 7.21 26.18 -10.27
CA GLN A 731 6.40 26.75 -9.20
C GLN A 731 5.40 27.77 -9.73
N LYS A 732 4.13 27.64 -9.32
CA LYS A 732 3.02 28.56 -9.66
C LYS A 732 2.86 28.83 -11.18
N PRO A 733 2.82 27.81 -12.05
CA PRO A 733 2.69 28.03 -13.49
C PRO A 733 1.32 28.64 -13.83
N VAL A 734 1.33 29.59 -14.76
CA VAL A 734 0.11 30.21 -15.31
C VAL A 734 -0.06 29.78 -16.75
N ILE A 735 -1.14 29.06 -17.03
CA ILE A 735 -1.47 28.58 -18.37
C ILE A 735 -2.57 29.48 -18.93
N GLN A 736 -2.27 30.17 -20.04
CA GLN A 736 -3.13 31.21 -20.58
C GLN A 736 -4.38 30.64 -21.25
N THR A 737 -4.23 29.56 -22.02
CA THR A 737 -5.29 29.00 -22.86
C THR A 737 -5.87 27.73 -22.25
N ILE A 738 -7.19 27.58 -22.33
CA ILE A 738 -7.85 26.30 -22.01
C ILE A 738 -7.36 25.23 -22.98
N GLY A 739 -7.07 24.02 -22.48
CA GLY A 739 -6.38 22.95 -23.20
C GLY A 739 -4.86 23.09 -23.24
N GLY A 740 -4.29 24.19 -22.74
CA GLY A 740 -2.84 24.36 -22.59
C GLY A 740 -2.25 23.38 -21.58
N ARG A 741 -0.95 23.08 -21.72
CA ARG A 741 -0.29 22.02 -20.95
C ARG A 741 0.99 22.47 -20.27
N GLN A 742 1.32 21.83 -19.16
CA GLN A 742 2.54 22.05 -18.40
C GLN A 742 3.12 20.71 -17.94
N GLN A 743 4.34 20.39 -18.39
CA GLN A 743 5.11 19.26 -17.88
C GLN A 743 5.62 19.61 -16.48
N MET A 744 5.40 18.70 -15.54
CA MET A 744 5.92 18.80 -14.19
C MET A 744 7.16 17.94 -14.03
N ARG A 745 8.07 18.36 -13.14
CA ARG A 745 9.28 17.64 -12.74
C ARG A 745 9.33 17.50 -11.22
N VAL A 746 9.73 16.31 -10.76
CA VAL A 746 9.87 15.97 -9.33
C VAL A 746 11.31 15.59 -9.02
N LEU A 747 11.95 16.37 -8.14
CA LEU A 747 13.31 16.13 -7.69
C LEU A 747 13.29 15.68 -6.22
N ALA A 748 13.76 14.46 -5.93
CA ALA A 748 13.90 13.97 -4.58
C ALA A 748 15.26 14.33 -4.00
N THR A 749 15.29 14.79 -2.75
CA THR A 749 16.50 14.94 -1.92
C THR A 749 16.49 13.88 -0.84
N TYR A 750 17.53 13.06 -0.78
CA TYR A 750 17.68 11.98 0.20
C TYR A 750 18.35 12.48 1.48
N THR A 751 18.24 11.72 2.57
CA THR A 751 18.81 12.07 3.88
C THR A 751 20.34 12.19 3.89
N ASN A 752 21.02 11.63 2.90
CA ASN A 752 22.47 11.78 2.68
C ASN A 752 22.84 12.99 1.80
N GLY A 753 21.86 13.78 1.35
CA GLY A 753 22.04 14.94 0.46
C GLY A 753 22.03 14.63 -1.04
N GLU A 754 21.99 13.34 -1.44
CA GLU A 754 21.86 12.93 -2.84
C GLU A 754 20.56 13.48 -3.44
N LYS A 755 20.59 13.91 -4.70
CA LYS A 755 19.41 14.35 -5.44
C LYS A 755 19.16 13.46 -6.64
N ARG A 756 17.91 13.03 -6.83
CA ARG A 756 17.50 12.16 -7.94
C ARG A 756 16.23 12.69 -8.58
N ASP A 757 16.20 12.76 -9.90
CA ASP A 757 14.95 12.97 -10.62
C ASP A 757 14.08 11.72 -10.48
N VAL A 758 12.88 11.91 -9.96
CA VAL A 758 11.92 10.83 -9.67
C VAL A 758 10.58 11.07 -10.38
N THR A 759 10.55 11.96 -11.37
CA THR A 759 9.33 12.33 -12.10
C THR A 759 8.56 11.12 -12.63
N ALA A 760 9.24 10.14 -13.22
CA ALA A 760 8.62 8.94 -13.78
C ALA A 760 8.03 8.02 -12.69
N GLU A 761 8.65 7.93 -11.51
CA GLU A 761 8.19 7.09 -10.41
C GLU A 761 7.24 7.80 -9.43
N ALA A 762 7.23 9.14 -9.45
CA ALA A 762 6.34 9.95 -8.63
C ALA A 762 4.88 9.85 -9.10
N PHE A 763 3.98 10.09 -8.15
CA PHE A 763 2.56 10.26 -8.42
C PHE A 763 2.26 11.76 -8.47
N ILE A 764 1.74 12.24 -9.60
CA ILE A 764 1.35 13.63 -9.79
C ILE A 764 -0.16 13.65 -10.05
N SER A 765 -0.89 14.48 -9.31
CA SER A 765 -2.35 14.56 -9.36
C SER A 765 -2.82 15.98 -9.09
N SER A 766 -4.00 16.34 -9.61
CA SER A 766 -4.65 17.61 -9.31
C SER A 766 -5.64 17.49 -8.15
N SER A 767 -5.70 18.50 -7.28
CA SER A 767 -6.72 18.62 -6.23
C SER A 767 -8.11 18.96 -6.78
N ASN A 768 -8.18 19.47 -8.02
CA ASN A 768 -9.39 19.86 -8.71
C ASN A 768 -9.27 19.44 -10.18
N GLN A 769 -9.62 18.18 -10.46
CA GLN A 769 -9.53 17.57 -11.80
C GLN A 769 -10.38 18.28 -12.84
N ASP A 770 -11.40 18.95 -12.35
CA ASP A 770 -12.35 19.79 -13.05
C ASP A 770 -11.67 21.05 -13.64
N VAL A 771 -10.60 21.56 -12.99
CA VAL A 771 -9.79 22.70 -13.46
C VAL A 771 -8.56 22.25 -14.24
N ALA A 772 -7.85 21.24 -13.73
CA ALA A 772 -6.67 20.70 -14.38
C ALA A 772 -6.54 19.21 -14.11
N ASP A 773 -6.17 18.42 -15.10
CA ASP A 773 -5.90 16.99 -14.96
C ASP A 773 -4.42 16.68 -15.22
N ALA A 774 -3.88 15.63 -14.59
CA ALA A 774 -2.47 15.26 -14.68
C ALA A 774 -2.33 13.79 -15.09
N ASP A 775 -1.56 13.53 -16.15
CA ASP A 775 -1.32 12.17 -16.62
C ASP A 775 -0.22 11.43 -15.83
N LYS A 776 -0.01 10.15 -16.15
CA LYS A 776 0.99 9.28 -15.49
C LYS A 776 2.44 9.74 -15.67
N GLY A 777 2.72 10.56 -16.68
CA GLY A 777 4.02 11.15 -16.99
C GLY A 777 4.21 12.55 -16.40
N GLY A 778 3.22 13.07 -15.66
CA GLY A 778 3.31 14.38 -15.03
C GLY A 778 2.96 15.55 -15.93
N LEU A 779 2.30 15.31 -17.07
CA LEU A 779 1.80 16.37 -17.94
C LEU A 779 0.44 16.86 -17.44
N VAL A 780 0.38 18.12 -17.00
CA VAL A 780 -0.84 18.76 -16.52
C VAL A 780 -1.53 19.47 -17.68
N THR A 781 -2.82 19.23 -17.88
CA THR A 781 -3.67 19.91 -18.88
C THR A 781 -4.74 20.71 -18.16
N VAL A 782 -4.90 22.00 -18.50
CA VAL A 782 -5.99 22.82 -17.93
C VAL A 782 -7.27 22.64 -18.73
N LEU A 783 -8.38 22.38 -18.05
CA LEU A 783 -9.67 22.05 -18.66
C LEU A 783 -10.66 23.21 -18.60
N ARG A 784 -10.55 24.07 -17.58
CA ARG A 784 -11.34 25.30 -17.44
C ARG A 784 -10.59 26.33 -16.60
N ARG A 785 -11.10 27.56 -16.59
CA ARG A 785 -10.55 28.66 -15.81
C ARG A 785 -10.61 28.36 -14.31
N GLY A 786 -9.57 28.75 -13.58
CA GLY A 786 -9.50 28.57 -12.12
C GLY A 786 -8.09 28.28 -11.64
N GLU A 787 -8.00 27.81 -10.40
CA GLU A 787 -6.74 27.33 -9.81
C GLU A 787 -6.92 25.89 -9.31
N ALA A 788 -5.87 25.09 -9.47
CA ALA A 788 -5.80 23.73 -8.94
C ALA A 788 -4.44 23.49 -8.30
N ALA A 789 -4.41 22.80 -7.16
CA ALA A 789 -3.16 22.37 -6.57
C ALA A 789 -2.71 21.07 -7.27
N VAL A 790 -1.54 21.10 -7.91
CA VAL A 790 -0.89 19.90 -8.40
C VAL A 790 -0.02 19.35 -7.28
N LEU A 791 -0.35 18.16 -6.81
CA LEU A 791 0.31 17.43 -5.75
C LEU A 791 1.22 16.35 -6.35
N ALA A 792 2.47 16.34 -5.94
CA ALA A 792 3.43 15.27 -6.18
C ALA A 792 3.67 14.45 -4.91
N ARG A 793 3.81 13.14 -5.06
CA ARG A 793 4.14 12.20 -3.97
C ARG A 793 5.17 11.18 -4.41
N PHE A 794 6.18 10.94 -3.57
CA PHE A 794 7.21 9.91 -3.77
C PHE A 794 7.79 9.47 -2.41
N GLU A 795 7.86 8.16 -2.13
CA GLU A 795 8.38 7.59 -0.88
C GLU A 795 7.82 8.26 0.42
N GLY A 796 6.53 8.59 0.43
CA GLY A 796 5.89 9.27 1.58
C GLY A 796 6.21 10.76 1.72
N ALA A 797 7.09 11.32 0.89
CA ALA A 797 7.29 12.75 0.76
C ALA A 797 6.25 13.37 -0.19
N TYR A 798 5.91 14.64 0.07
CA TYR A 798 4.87 15.40 -0.64
C TYR A 798 5.39 16.79 -1.00
N ALA A 799 5.04 17.26 -2.19
CA ALA A 799 5.19 18.64 -2.63
C ALA A 799 3.96 19.05 -3.43
N ALA A 800 3.59 20.33 -3.38
CA ALA A 800 2.47 20.84 -4.15
C ALA A 800 2.84 22.18 -4.79
N THR A 801 2.18 22.50 -5.89
CA THR A 801 2.22 23.84 -6.50
C THR A 801 0.86 24.18 -7.09
N THR A 802 0.51 25.45 -7.14
CA THR A 802 -0.78 25.90 -7.69
C THR A 802 -0.64 26.17 -9.18
N VAL A 803 -1.36 25.43 -10.02
CA VAL A 803 -1.52 25.76 -11.43
C VAL A 803 -2.68 26.76 -11.56
N THR A 804 -2.45 27.86 -12.26
CA THR A 804 -3.48 28.85 -12.59
C THR A 804 -3.86 28.72 -14.06
N ALA A 805 -5.12 28.40 -14.34
CA ALA A 805 -5.71 28.46 -15.67
C ALA A 805 -6.38 29.83 -15.86
N MET A 806 -5.78 30.70 -16.68
CA MET A 806 -6.24 32.10 -16.83
C MET A 806 -7.51 32.21 -17.67
N GLY A 807 -7.62 31.43 -18.76
CA GLY A 807 -8.72 31.53 -19.73
C GLY A 807 -8.66 32.82 -20.57
N ASP A 808 -9.65 33.02 -21.44
CA ASP A 808 -9.77 34.27 -22.20
C ASP A 808 -10.18 35.42 -21.29
N ARG A 809 -9.30 36.41 -21.19
CA ARG A 809 -9.52 37.67 -20.45
C ARG A 809 -9.18 38.88 -21.31
N SER A 810 -9.38 38.76 -22.61
CA SER A 810 -9.24 39.85 -23.56
C SER A 810 -10.19 40.99 -23.19
N GLY A 811 -9.70 42.23 -23.18
CA GLY A 811 -10.50 43.40 -22.81
C GLY A 811 -10.66 43.65 -21.31
N PHE A 812 -10.09 42.81 -20.42
CA PHE A 812 -10.06 43.10 -18.99
C PHE A 812 -9.18 44.32 -18.69
N VAL A 813 -9.72 45.31 -17.99
CA VAL A 813 -9.00 46.48 -17.48
C VAL A 813 -9.11 46.49 -15.96
N TRP A 814 -7.96 46.56 -15.28
CA TRP A 814 -7.95 46.63 -13.82
C TRP A 814 -8.33 48.04 -13.34
N GLU A 815 -9.41 48.12 -12.58
CA GLU A 815 -9.78 49.30 -11.81
C GLU A 815 -9.54 49.01 -10.32
N GLN A 816 -8.71 49.83 -9.67
CA GLN A 816 -8.38 49.63 -8.27
C GLN A 816 -9.64 49.84 -7.40
N PRO A 817 -10.15 48.80 -6.71
CA PRO A 817 -11.31 48.97 -5.85
C PRO A 817 -10.93 49.77 -4.61
N GLU A 818 -11.91 50.50 -4.06
CA GLU A 818 -11.79 51.15 -2.76
C GLU A 818 -11.50 50.12 -1.66
N THR A 819 -10.57 50.43 -0.75
CA THR A 819 -10.19 49.52 0.35
C THR A 819 -10.45 50.18 1.71
N TRP A 820 -11.09 49.47 2.63
CA TRP A 820 -11.36 49.96 4.00
C TRP A 820 -10.46 49.35 5.06
N SER A 821 -9.84 48.20 4.76
CA SER A 821 -8.87 47.51 5.61
C SER A 821 -7.82 46.75 4.77
N ASP A 822 -6.83 46.16 5.43
CA ASP A 822 -5.84 45.31 4.76
C ASP A 822 -6.45 44.01 4.18
N ILE A 823 -7.59 43.55 4.69
CA ILE A 823 -8.36 42.45 4.06
C ILE A 823 -8.67 42.84 2.61
N ASP A 824 -9.18 44.05 2.40
CA ASP A 824 -9.59 44.52 1.08
C ASP A 824 -8.40 44.68 0.13
N LYS A 825 -7.22 45.05 0.66
CA LYS A 825 -6.00 45.12 -0.14
C LYS A 825 -5.54 43.73 -0.58
N LEU A 826 -5.57 42.75 0.32
CA LEU A 826 -5.14 41.38 0.06
C LEU A 826 -6.10 40.62 -0.87
N THR A 827 -7.41 40.89 -0.77
CA THR A 827 -8.40 40.36 -1.73
C THR A 827 -8.30 41.07 -3.08
N ALA A 828 -8.14 42.39 -3.12
CA ALA A 828 -7.91 43.13 -4.37
C ALA A 828 -6.66 42.67 -5.11
N ALA A 829 -5.55 42.42 -4.41
CA ALA A 829 -4.33 41.88 -5.01
C ALA A 829 -4.58 40.50 -5.67
N LYS A 830 -5.39 39.64 -5.03
CA LYS A 830 -5.80 38.35 -5.60
C LYS A 830 -6.70 38.54 -6.82
N TRP A 831 -7.68 39.44 -6.78
CA TRP A 831 -8.56 39.74 -7.92
C TRP A 831 -7.78 40.29 -9.11
N GLN A 832 -6.84 41.21 -8.87
CA GLN A 832 -5.97 41.74 -9.91
C GLN A 832 -5.16 40.63 -10.59
N ARG A 833 -4.55 39.74 -9.79
CA ARG A 833 -3.78 38.59 -10.31
C ARG A 833 -4.64 37.66 -11.16
N MET A 834 -5.89 37.43 -10.75
CA MET A 834 -6.83 36.53 -11.43
C MET A 834 -7.65 37.21 -12.52
N LYS A 835 -7.44 38.52 -12.78
CA LYS A 835 -8.24 39.34 -13.68
C LYS A 835 -9.74 39.24 -13.36
N ILE A 836 -10.09 39.55 -12.11
CA ILE A 836 -11.46 39.56 -11.59
C ILE A 836 -11.81 41.00 -11.21
N SER A 837 -13.00 41.47 -11.57
CA SER A 837 -13.53 42.74 -11.06
C SER A 837 -14.55 42.46 -9.96
N PRO A 838 -14.38 42.98 -8.73
CA PRO A 838 -15.32 42.72 -7.65
C PRO A 838 -16.67 43.39 -7.92
N SER A 839 -17.72 42.88 -7.29
CA SER A 839 -19.05 43.50 -7.32
C SER A 839 -19.08 44.82 -6.54
N GLY A 840 -20.14 45.61 -6.74
CA GLY A 840 -20.39 46.80 -5.93
C GLY A 840 -20.72 46.47 -4.46
N LEU A 841 -20.87 47.50 -3.63
CA LEU A 841 -21.39 47.33 -2.27
C LEU A 841 -22.85 46.84 -2.30
N CYS A 842 -23.21 45.98 -1.34
CA CYS A 842 -24.61 45.65 -1.10
C CYS A 842 -25.40 46.83 -0.54
N SER A 843 -26.73 46.79 -0.70
CA SER A 843 -27.63 47.80 -0.12
C SER A 843 -27.59 47.77 1.41
N ASP A 844 -28.01 48.85 2.06
CA ASP A 844 -28.09 48.89 3.53
C ASP A 844 -29.08 47.86 4.09
N ALA A 845 -30.15 47.55 3.36
CA ALA A 845 -31.10 46.51 3.74
C ALA A 845 -30.45 45.12 3.71
N ASP A 846 -29.70 44.82 2.64
CA ASP A 846 -28.97 43.55 2.51
C ASP A 846 -27.89 43.41 3.58
N PHE A 847 -27.11 44.47 3.79
CA PHE A 847 -26.08 44.51 4.82
C PHE A 847 -26.66 44.27 6.21
N LEU A 848 -27.72 45.01 6.57
CA LEU A 848 -28.36 44.90 7.87
C LEU A 848 -28.85 43.47 8.12
N ARG A 849 -29.56 42.88 7.16
CA ARG A 849 -30.02 41.49 7.25
C ARG A 849 -28.85 40.51 7.40
N ARG A 850 -27.80 40.65 6.58
CA ARG A 850 -26.61 39.78 6.60
C ARG A 850 -25.90 39.86 7.95
N ALA A 851 -25.57 41.07 8.41
CA ALA A 851 -24.86 41.28 9.67
C ALA A 851 -25.64 40.74 10.88
N TYR A 852 -26.96 40.90 10.92
CA TYR A 852 -27.79 40.35 11.98
C TYR A 852 -27.79 38.81 11.98
N LEU A 853 -28.02 38.17 10.82
CA LEU A 853 -28.05 36.72 10.73
C LEU A 853 -26.67 36.09 11.03
N ASP A 854 -25.58 36.68 10.53
CA ASP A 854 -24.23 36.15 10.73
C ASP A 854 -23.71 36.33 12.15
N LEU A 855 -24.02 37.48 12.79
CA LEU A 855 -23.51 37.79 14.11
C LEU A 855 -24.41 37.27 15.23
N THR A 856 -25.73 37.21 15.02
CA THR A 856 -26.71 36.89 16.07
C THR A 856 -27.61 35.69 15.77
N GLY A 857 -27.60 35.16 14.55
CA GLY A 857 -28.50 34.09 14.13
C GLY A 857 -29.97 34.49 14.05
N LEU A 858 -30.31 35.78 14.21
CA LEU A 858 -31.67 36.30 14.22
C LEU A 858 -31.81 37.43 13.19
N PRO A 859 -32.98 37.62 12.58
CA PRO A 859 -33.24 38.80 11.74
C PRO A 859 -33.35 40.08 12.58
N PRO A 860 -33.10 41.27 12.00
CA PRO A 860 -33.37 42.55 12.67
C PRO A 860 -34.88 42.75 12.89
N SER A 861 -35.25 43.50 13.93
CA SER A 861 -36.65 43.92 14.13
C SER A 861 -37.06 45.00 13.11
N ALA A 862 -38.36 45.11 12.82
CA ALA A 862 -38.88 46.11 11.86
C ALA A 862 -38.46 47.55 12.22
N GLU A 863 -38.63 47.95 13.47
CA GLU A 863 -38.22 49.27 13.98
C GLU A 863 -36.72 49.55 13.74
N ARG A 864 -35.88 48.52 13.89
CA ARG A 864 -34.44 48.65 13.68
C ARG A 864 -34.10 48.83 12.21
N VAL A 865 -34.82 48.14 11.32
CA VAL A 865 -34.69 48.32 9.86
C VAL A 865 -35.05 49.75 9.48
N GLU A 866 -36.20 50.25 9.92
CA GLU A 866 -36.65 51.61 9.64
C GLU A 866 -35.64 52.66 10.12
N LYS A 867 -35.17 52.55 11.37
CA LYS A 867 -34.15 53.46 11.93
C LYS A 867 -32.83 53.44 11.16
N PHE A 868 -32.36 52.25 10.77
CA PHE A 868 -31.08 52.11 10.07
C PHE A 868 -31.14 52.64 8.62
N LEU A 869 -32.27 52.45 7.94
CA LEU A 869 -32.49 52.97 6.58
C LEU A 869 -32.74 54.48 6.56
N ALA A 870 -33.31 55.04 7.64
CA ALA A 870 -33.48 56.48 7.80
C ALA A 870 -32.16 57.22 8.08
N ASP A 871 -31.16 56.56 8.68
CA ASP A 871 -29.85 57.15 8.98
C ASP A 871 -29.08 57.49 7.69
N LYS A 872 -28.88 58.79 7.45
CA LYS A 872 -28.19 59.35 6.27
C LYS A 872 -26.68 59.55 6.45
N ARG A 873 -26.13 59.19 7.61
CA ARG A 873 -24.68 59.25 7.83
C ARG A 873 -23.96 58.31 6.85
N ASP A 874 -22.66 58.59 6.65
CA ASP A 874 -21.81 57.78 5.79
C ASP A 874 -21.95 56.28 6.11
N THR A 875 -22.07 55.49 5.04
CA THR A 875 -22.39 54.06 5.13
C THR A 875 -21.33 53.31 5.92
N ARG A 876 -20.04 53.65 5.77
CA ARG A 876 -18.95 52.99 6.50
C ARG A 876 -19.07 53.25 8.00
N ILE A 877 -19.42 54.48 8.40
CA ILE A 877 -19.59 54.86 9.80
C ILE A 877 -20.75 54.11 10.43
N LYS A 878 -21.97 54.25 9.90
CA LYS A 878 -23.18 53.64 10.52
C LYS A 878 -23.13 52.11 10.52
N ARG A 879 -22.53 51.48 9.50
CA ARG A 879 -22.33 50.02 9.45
C ARG A 879 -21.29 49.55 10.47
N SER A 880 -20.20 50.29 10.64
CA SER A 880 -19.18 49.98 11.65
C SER A 880 -19.75 50.05 13.07
N GLU A 881 -20.52 51.09 13.38
CA GLU A 881 -21.19 51.25 14.68
C GLU A 881 -22.19 50.11 14.94
N LEU A 882 -22.96 49.70 13.92
CA LEU A 882 -23.86 48.56 14.04
C LEU A 882 -23.08 47.27 14.40
N ILE A 883 -21.98 47.00 13.71
CA ILE A 883 -21.14 45.82 14.00
C ILE A 883 -20.62 45.88 15.44
N ASP A 884 -20.18 47.06 15.91
CA ASP A 884 -19.72 47.24 17.29
C ASP A 884 -20.81 47.00 18.33
N GLN A 885 -22.08 47.31 18.00
CA GLN A 885 -23.24 47.05 18.85
C GLN A 885 -23.65 45.57 18.86
N LEU A 886 -23.53 44.86 17.73
CA LEU A 886 -23.93 43.46 17.60
C LEU A 886 -22.91 42.52 18.23
N VAL A 887 -21.62 42.72 17.97
CA VAL A 887 -20.55 41.85 18.49
C VAL A 887 -20.44 42.02 20.00
N GLY A 888 -20.69 40.93 20.73
CA GLY A 888 -20.71 40.92 22.21
C GLY A 888 -22.10 41.14 22.82
N SER A 889 -23.14 41.39 22.02
CA SER A 889 -24.53 41.39 22.50
C SER A 889 -24.96 40.01 23.00
N ASP A 890 -26.03 39.92 23.81
CA ASP A 890 -26.51 38.62 24.31
C ASP A 890 -26.90 37.66 23.17
N ALA A 891 -27.52 38.16 22.10
CA ALA A 891 -27.87 37.35 20.94
C ALA A 891 -26.61 36.85 20.19
N TYR A 892 -25.56 37.67 20.08
CA TYR A 892 -24.26 37.22 19.58
C TYR A 892 -23.67 36.13 20.45
N VAL A 893 -23.68 36.32 21.77
CA VAL A 893 -23.14 35.34 22.72
C VAL A 893 -23.86 34.00 22.58
N ASP A 894 -25.19 33.98 22.47
CA ASP A 894 -25.96 32.75 22.31
C ASP A 894 -25.70 32.05 20.97
N HIS A 895 -25.62 32.81 19.87
CA HIS A 895 -25.32 32.27 18.55
C HIS A 895 -23.94 31.62 18.48
N TRP A 896 -22.91 32.30 18.98
CA TRP A 896 -21.54 31.78 18.94
C TRP A 896 -21.29 30.69 19.99
N ALA A 897 -22.00 30.71 21.12
CA ALA A 897 -22.00 29.60 22.07
C ALA A 897 -22.62 28.33 21.50
N ASN A 898 -23.66 28.43 20.65
CA ASN A 898 -24.20 27.27 19.93
C ASN A 898 -23.16 26.61 19.02
N LYS A 899 -22.47 27.40 18.18
CA LYS A 899 -21.41 26.90 17.30
C LYS A 899 -20.32 26.18 18.09
N TRP A 900 -19.93 26.73 19.25
CA TRP A 900 -18.96 26.09 20.13
C TRP A 900 -19.48 24.84 20.82
N ALA A 901 -20.76 24.83 21.23
CA ALA A 901 -21.39 23.66 21.81
C ALA A 901 -21.41 22.47 20.83
N ASP A 902 -21.62 22.73 19.54
CA ASP A 902 -21.55 21.71 18.49
C ASP A 902 -20.12 21.20 18.30
N LEU A 903 -19.14 22.11 18.17
CA LEU A 903 -17.72 21.76 18.01
C LEU A 903 -17.15 20.99 19.21
N LEU A 904 -17.63 21.27 20.43
CA LEU A 904 -17.25 20.57 21.65
C LEU A 904 -18.17 19.38 21.98
N GLN A 905 -19.06 19.02 21.06
CA GLN A 905 -19.94 17.85 21.13
C GLN A 905 -20.78 17.82 22.41
N VAL A 906 -21.38 18.96 22.80
CA VAL A 906 -22.28 19.06 23.96
C VAL A 906 -23.50 18.15 23.72
N ASN A 907 -23.40 16.93 24.24
CA ASN A 907 -24.33 15.86 23.88
C ASN A 907 -24.96 15.22 25.12
N ARG A 908 -26.29 15.32 25.21
CA ARG A 908 -27.09 14.76 26.33
C ARG A 908 -26.92 13.24 26.47
N LYS A 909 -26.58 12.51 25.42
CA LYS A 909 -26.31 11.06 25.47
C LYS A 909 -25.16 10.73 26.44
N PHE A 910 -24.11 11.54 26.44
CA PHE A 910 -22.90 11.30 27.23
C PHE A 910 -22.87 12.10 28.53
N LEU A 911 -23.57 13.23 28.59
CA LEU A 911 -23.52 14.17 29.72
C LEU A 911 -24.82 14.22 30.54
N GLY A 912 -25.92 13.66 30.04
CA GLY A 912 -27.26 13.88 30.58
C GLY A 912 -27.75 15.32 30.33
N ALA A 913 -29.00 15.62 30.68
CA ALA A 913 -29.55 16.96 30.52
C ALA A 913 -28.83 17.99 31.41
N GLU A 914 -28.56 17.63 32.67
CA GLU A 914 -27.89 18.49 33.65
C GLU A 914 -26.44 18.81 33.23
N GLY A 915 -25.65 17.79 32.86
CA GLY A 915 -24.25 17.98 32.46
C GLY A 915 -24.11 18.72 31.14
N ALA A 916 -24.99 18.45 30.16
CA ALA A 916 -25.01 19.18 28.90
C ALA A 916 -25.33 20.67 29.11
N LYS A 917 -26.30 20.98 29.98
CA LYS A 917 -26.62 22.38 30.35
C LYS A 917 -25.43 23.06 31.00
N SER A 918 -24.81 22.44 32.01
CA SER A 918 -23.67 23.02 32.72
C SER A 918 -22.47 23.29 31.80
N PHE A 919 -22.17 22.37 30.88
CA PHE A 919 -21.09 22.58 29.92
C PHE A 919 -21.41 23.68 28.91
N ARG A 920 -22.65 23.75 28.42
CA ARG A 920 -23.12 24.84 27.56
C ARG A 920 -23.05 26.19 28.27
N ASP A 921 -23.50 26.29 29.52
CA ASP A 921 -23.49 27.53 30.29
C ASP A 921 -22.05 28.02 30.51
N TRP A 922 -21.10 27.09 30.74
CA TRP A 922 -19.67 27.41 30.78
C TRP A 922 -19.16 27.95 29.44
N ILE A 923 -19.47 27.29 28.31
CA ILE A 923 -19.10 27.77 26.96
C ILE A 923 -19.67 29.18 26.71
N ARG A 924 -20.95 29.39 27.05
CA ARG A 924 -21.62 30.68 26.91
C ARG A 924 -20.89 31.77 27.68
N ASN A 925 -20.45 31.48 28.91
CA ASN A 925 -19.69 32.43 29.72
C ASN A 925 -18.33 32.77 29.08
N GLU A 926 -17.59 31.77 28.58
CA GLU A 926 -16.29 31.99 27.93
C GLU A 926 -16.41 32.84 26.65
N VAL A 927 -17.50 32.65 25.89
CA VAL A 927 -17.84 33.50 24.73
C VAL A 927 -18.23 34.91 25.18
N LYS A 928 -19.05 35.04 26.23
CA LYS A 928 -19.50 36.33 26.79
C LYS A 928 -18.33 37.19 27.25
N THR A 929 -17.36 36.59 27.94
CA THR A 929 -16.17 37.29 28.43
C THR A 929 -15.09 37.49 27.36
N ASN A 930 -15.31 36.98 26.14
CA ASN A 930 -14.33 36.98 25.05
C ASN A 930 -12.97 36.43 25.52
N THR A 931 -13.00 35.30 26.21
CA THR A 931 -11.77 34.66 26.69
C THR A 931 -10.82 34.45 25.51
N PRO A 932 -9.53 34.83 25.62
CA PRO A 932 -8.54 34.59 24.58
C PRO A 932 -8.60 33.14 24.09
N TYR A 933 -8.61 32.93 22.77
CA TYR A 933 -8.85 31.61 22.19
C TYR A 933 -7.83 30.55 22.60
N ASP A 934 -6.56 30.96 22.77
CA ASP A 934 -5.49 30.11 23.32
C ASP A 934 -5.78 29.69 24.76
N ASP A 935 -6.30 30.60 25.58
CA ASP A 935 -6.67 30.30 26.97
C ASP A 935 -7.92 29.42 27.06
N PHE A 936 -8.93 29.68 26.24
CA PHE A 936 -10.12 28.84 26.10
C PHE A 936 -9.75 27.39 25.75
N ALA A 937 -8.85 27.21 24.77
CA ALA A 937 -8.33 25.89 24.40
C ALA A 937 -7.55 25.23 25.55
N ARG A 938 -6.65 25.97 26.24
CA ARG A 938 -5.89 25.43 27.39
C ARG A 938 -6.79 25.01 28.54
N LYS A 939 -7.84 25.78 28.87
CA LYS A 939 -8.82 25.43 29.91
C LYS A 939 -9.48 24.08 29.63
N ILE A 940 -9.83 23.81 28.37
CA ILE A 940 -10.41 22.52 27.96
C ILE A 940 -9.37 21.40 27.99
N LEU A 941 -8.22 21.61 27.34
CA LEU A 941 -7.18 20.57 27.20
C LEU A 941 -6.60 20.14 28.55
N THR A 942 -6.50 21.04 29.52
CA THR A 942 -5.96 20.74 30.86
C THR A 942 -7.05 20.45 31.90
N ALA A 943 -8.33 20.50 31.52
CA ALA A 943 -9.46 20.36 32.44
C ALA A 943 -9.34 19.07 33.28
N SER A 944 -9.43 19.24 34.60
CA SER A 944 -9.29 18.16 35.59
C SER A 944 -10.30 18.36 36.73
N GLY A 945 -10.53 17.32 37.52
CA GLY A 945 -11.54 17.31 38.57
C GLY A 945 -12.92 16.91 38.06
N SER A 946 -13.95 17.12 38.88
CA SER A 946 -15.33 16.74 38.58
C SER A 946 -15.88 17.56 37.41
N ASN A 947 -16.48 16.89 36.42
CA ASN A 947 -17.17 17.58 35.32
C ASN A 947 -18.47 18.28 35.75
N LYS A 948 -18.83 18.25 37.04
CA LYS A 948 -19.88 19.10 37.63
C LYS A 948 -19.34 20.46 38.09
N THR A 949 -18.21 20.47 38.78
CA THR A 949 -17.62 21.70 39.35
C THR A 949 -16.64 22.36 38.36
N ASN A 950 -16.09 21.59 37.43
CA ASN A 950 -15.31 22.05 36.29
C ASN A 950 -15.93 21.53 34.98
N PRO A 951 -16.94 22.22 34.40
CA PRO A 951 -17.70 21.71 33.27
C PRO A 951 -16.86 21.40 32.02
N ALA A 952 -15.73 22.09 31.82
CA ALA A 952 -14.78 21.84 30.72
C ALA A 952 -14.22 20.41 30.72
N ALA A 953 -14.17 19.73 31.88
CA ALA A 953 -13.74 18.35 31.99
C ALA A 953 -14.68 17.36 31.27
N SER A 954 -15.89 17.81 30.89
CA SER A 954 -16.84 17.05 30.06
C SER A 954 -16.27 16.64 28.70
N TYR A 955 -15.27 17.36 28.16
CA TYR A 955 -14.57 17.01 26.93
C TYR A 955 -14.04 15.57 26.94
N TYR A 956 -13.42 15.16 28.05
CA TYR A 956 -12.85 13.82 28.25
C TYR A 956 -13.89 12.74 28.61
N LYS A 957 -15.12 13.16 28.95
CA LYS A 957 -16.23 12.24 29.24
C LYS A 957 -16.92 11.76 27.97
N ILE A 958 -16.98 12.63 26.95
CA ILE A 958 -17.57 12.34 25.63
C ILE A 958 -16.69 11.34 24.88
N LEU A 959 -15.39 11.63 24.75
CA LEU A 959 -14.40 10.73 24.14
C LEU A 959 -13.43 10.25 25.21
N ARG A 960 -13.36 8.93 25.41
CA ARG A 960 -12.64 8.32 26.55
C ARG A 960 -11.35 7.61 26.18
N LYS A 961 -11.18 7.24 24.91
CA LYS A 961 -10.00 6.50 24.45
C LYS A 961 -8.95 7.48 23.94
N PRO A 962 -7.65 7.27 24.24
CA PRO A 962 -6.59 8.22 23.86
C PRO A 962 -6.53 8.54 22.37
N ASP A 963 -6.73 7.54 21.52
CA ASP A 963 -6.78 7.64 20.06
C ASP A 963 -7.94 8.51 19.59
N ALA A 964 -9.15 8.26 20.09
CA ALA A 964 -10.33 9.06 19.75
C ALA A 964 -10.24 10.51 20.25
N ILE A 965 -9.68 10.73 21.44
CA ILE A 965 -9.46 12.08 21.97
C ILE A 965 -8.46 12.84 21.10
N MET A 966 -7.36 12.20 20.68
CA MET A 966 -6.35 12.80 19.82
C MET A 966 -6.91 13.18 18.45
N GLU A 967 -7.66 12.29 17.80
CA GLU A 967 -8.31 12.55 16.52
C GLU A 967 -9.21 13.80 16.61
N ASN A 968 -10.08 13.86 17.62
CA ASN A 968 -10.95 15.01 17.83
C ASN A 968 -10.19 16.29 18.18
N THR A 969 -9.12 16.20 18.98
CA THR A 969 -8.31 17.35 19.40
C THR A 969 -7.60 17.99 18.21
N THR A 970 -6.91 17.18 17.41
CA THR A 970 -6.15 17.67 16.23
C THR A 970 -7.08 18.22 15.16
N HIS A 971 -8.22 17.57 14.95
CA HIS A 971 -9.23 18.03 14.01
C HIS A 971 -9.87 19.36 14.45
N LEU A 972 -10.26 19.48 15.72
CA LEU A 972 -10.91 20.68 16.26
C LEU A 972 -9.98 21.90 16.26
N TRP A 973 -8.78 21.75 16.84
CA TRP A 973 -7.89 22.89 17.14
C TRP A 973 -6.85 23.16 16.06
N LEU A 974 -6.48 22.16 15.26
CA LEU A 974 -5.46 22.30 14.21
C LEU A 974 -6.02 22.11 12.79
N ALA A 975 -7.32 21.80 12.64
CA ALA A 975 -7.92 21.47 11.34
C ALA A 975 -7.10 20.41 10.58
N THR A 976 -6.53 19.45 11.32
CA THR A 976 -5.67 18.40 10.78
C THR A 976 -6.26 17.04 11.12
N ARG A 977 -6.47 16.19 10.11
CA ARG A 977 -7.13 14.89 10.27
C ARG A 977 -6.12 13.76 10.35
N PHE A 978 -6.11 13.04 11.47
CA PHE A 978 -5.22 11.91 11.72
C PHE A 978 -5.90 10.54 11.57
N ASN A 979 -7.21 10.46 11.34
CA ASN A 979 -7.96 9.19 11.40
C ASN A 979 -7.44 8.12 10.42
N CYS A 980 -7.01 8.52 9.22
CA CYS A 980 -6.44 7.59 8.24
C CYS A 980 -5.10 7.00 8.72
N ASN A 981 -4.35 7.75 9.53
CA ASN A 981 -3.03 7.36 10.03
C ASN A 981 -3.07 6.19 11.00
N LYS A 982 -4.24 5.86 11.56
CA LYS A 982 -4.38 4.77 12.51
C LYS A 982 -3.90 3.43 11.95
N CYS A 983 -4.23 3.14 10.68
CA CYS A 983 -3.95 1.83 10.08
C CYS A 983 -2.70 1.83 9.20
N HIS A 984 -2.36 2.95 8.58
CA HIS A 984 -1.24 3.14 7.65
C HIS A 984 -0.91 4.64 7.53
N ASP A 985 0.21 5.04 6.94
CA ASP A 985 0.53 6.46 6.72
C ASP A 985 -0.52 7.16 5.84
N HIS A 986 -0.71 8.48 6.02
CA HIS A 986 -1.80 9.20 5.36
C HIS A 986 -1.61 9.14 3.83
N PRO A 987 -2.67 8.85 3.05
CA PRO A 987 -2.52 8.62 1.61
C PRO A 987 -2.26 9.89 0.80
N PHE A 988 -2.56 11.06 1.34
CA PHE A 988 -2.47 12.34 0.63
C PHE A 988 -1.69 13.41 1.40
N GLU A 989 -1.06 13.04 2.52
CA GLU A 989 -0.42 13.97 3.45
C GLU A 989 0.83 13.35 4.07
N ARG A 990 1.72 14.18 4.60
CA ARG A 990 2.98 13.76 5.25
C ARG A 990 2.83 13.03 6.59
N TRP A 991 1.61 12.89 7.12
CA TRP A 991 1.41 12.32 8.44
C TRP A 991 1.69 10.81 8.40
N THR A 992 2.42 10.30 9.38
CA THR A 992 2.72 8.87 9.52
C THR A 992 1.86 8.20 10.58
N GLN A 993 1.76 6.88 10.52
CA GLN A 993 1.14 6.06 11.56
C GLN A 993 1.89 6.19 12.89
N ASP A 994 3.23 6.28 12.86
CA ASP A 994 4.02 6.48 14.07
C ASP A 994 3.61 7.78 14.78
N GLN A 995 3.49 8.88 14.03
CA GLN A 995 3.03 10.18 14.55
C GLN A 995 1.61 10.13 15.14
N TYR A 996 0.73 9.29 14.58
CA TYR A 996 -0.60 9.07 15.14
C TYR A 996 -0.53 8.51 16.57
N TYR A 997 0.22 7.42 16.77
CA TYR A 997 0.33 6.78 18.09
C TYR A 997 1.16 7.62 19.07
N GLU A 998 2.20 8.31 18.59
CA GLU A 998 2.99 9.26 19.37
C GLU A 998 2.14 10.45 19.87
N THR A 999 1.30 11.02 19.00
CA THR A 999 0.41 12.12 19.40
C THR A 999 -0.69 11.61 20.33
N ALA A 1000 -1.23 10.40 20.10
CA ALA A 1000 -2.22 9.79 20.98
C ALA A 1000 -1.67 9.47 22.38
N ALA A 1001 -0.36 9.22 22.51
CA ALA A 1001 0.29 8.92 23.79
C ALA A 1001 0.26 10.07 24.80
N PHE A 1002 0.00 11.31 24.36
CA PHE A 1002 -0.27 12.42 25.28
C PHE A 1002 -1.55 12.21 26.10
N PHE A 1003 -2.54 11.48 25.57
CA PHE A 1003 -3.81 11.20 26.24
C PHE A 1003 -3.85 9.84 26.95
N ALA A 1004 -2.81 9.01 26.81
CA ALA A 1004 -2.76 7.67 27.40
C ALA A 1004 -2.90 7.65 28.94
N ARG A 1005 -2.56 8.77 29.59
CA ARG A 1005 -2.64 8.93 31.04
C ARG A 1005 -3.95 9.57 31.53
N VAL A 1006 -4.90 9.86 30.65
CA VAL A 1006 -6.21 10.39 31.09
C VAL A 1006 -6.99 9.29 31.83
N GLY A 1007 -7.38 9.60 33.06
CA GLY A 1007 -8.20 8.77 33.94
C GLY A 1007 -9.57 9.39 34.19
N LEU A 1008 -10.58 8.54 34.28
CA LEU A 1008 -11.93 8.91 34.71
C LEU A 1008 -12.32 8.01 35.87
N LYS A 1009 -12.79 8.60 36.96
CA LYS A 1009 -13.39 7.88 38.09
C LYS A 1009 -14.72 8.54 38.48
N LYS A 1010 -15.63 7.78 39.09
CA LYS A 1010 -16.93 8.31 39.53
C LYS A 1010 -16.75 9.44 40.54
N ASP A 1011 -17.45 10.56 40.34
CA ASP A 1011 -17.66 11.54 41.41
C ASP A 1011 -18.81 11.04 42.29
N ALA A 1012 -18.47 10.41 43.42
CA ALA A 1012 -19.45 9.82 44.31
C ALA A 1012 -20.39 10.88 44.92
N LYS A 1013 -19.87 12.07 45.23
CA LYS A 1013 -20.62 13.16 45.88
C LYS A 1013 -21.63 13.78 44.91
N ALA A 1014 -21.20 14.06 43.68
CA ALA A 1014 -22.04 14.70 42.68
C ALA A 1014 -22.99 13.73 41.95
N SER A 1015 -22.52 12.53 41.62
CA SER A 1015 -23.26 11.60 40.74
C SER A 1015 -24.28 10.74 41.47
N GLY A 1016 -24.11 10.47 42.77
CA GLY A 1016 -24.99 9.58 43.54
C GLY A 1016 -25.20 8.22 42.82
N LYS A 1017 -26.46 7.83 42.60
CA LYS A 1017 -26.85 6.66 41.79
C LYS A 1017 -27.20 7.00 40.33
N LYS A 1018 -27.16 8.28 39.93
CA LYS A 1018 -27.53 8.72 38.58
C LYS A 1018 -26.49 8.25 37.55
N THR A 1019 -26.98 7.77 36.41
CA THR A 1019 -26.17 7.27 35.29
C THR A 1019 -26.67 7.82 33.96
N VAL A 1020 -25.81 7.78 32.95
CA VAL A 1020 -26.09 8.18 31.56
C VAL A 1020 -25.63 7.07 30.61
N GLY A 1021 -26.29 7.00 29.45
CA GLY A 1021 -26.08 5.92 28.47
C GLY A 1021 -26.60 4.56 28.93
N GLY A 1022 -26.14 3.49 28.26
CA GLY A 1022 -26.58 2.12 28.47
C GLY A 1022 -27.32 1.55 27.25
N THR A 1023 -26.71 0.59 26.56
CA THR A 1023 -27.35 -0.27 25.55
C THR A 1023 -27.03 -1.74 25.88
N ALA A 1024 -27.55 -2.70 25.10
CA ALA A 1024 -27.18 -4.11 25.24
C ALA A 1024 -25.67 -4.37 25.05
N VAL A 1025 -24.94 -3.45 24.42
CA VAL A 1025 -23.52 -3.56 24.05
C VAL A 1025 -22.61 -2.59 24.81
N GLU A 1026 -23.16 -1.48 25.33
CA GLU A 1026 -22.39 -0.45 26.04
C GLU A 1026 -22.93 -0.22 27.46
N GLY A 1027 -22.11 -0.45 28.49
CA GLY A 1027 -22.52 -0.32 29.89
C GLY A 1027 -22.78 1.13 30.32
N LYS A 1028 -23.75 1.30 31.24
CA LYS A 1028 -24.10 2.60 31.88
C LYS A 1028 -22.87 3.27 32.50
N LYS A 1029 -22.78 4.60 32.39
CA LYS A 1029 -21.70 5.41 32.99
C LYS A 1029 -22.26 6.33 34.08
N PRO A 1030 -21.49 6.72 35.11
CA PRO A 1030 -21.95 7.72 36.09
C PRO A 1030 -22.34 9.03 35.40
N LEU A 1031 -23.29 9.78 35.95
CA LEU A 1031 -23.64 11.11 35.44
C LEU A 1031 -22.44 12.07 35.54
N TYR A 1032 -21.75 12.10 36.68
CA TYR A 1032 -20.55 12.92 36.92
C TYR A 1032 -19.32 12.07 37.22
N GLU A 1033 -18.17 12.46 36.67
CA GLU A 1033 -16.88 11.80 36.81
C GLU A 1033 -15.77 12.84 37.05
N GLU A 1034 -14.74 12.44 37.79
CA GLU A 1034 -13.51 13.19 37.99
C GLU A 1034 -12.47 12.78 36.95
N ILE A 1035 -11.93 13.77 36.25
CA ILE A 1035 -10.85 13.63 35.28
C ILE A 1035 -9.52 13.89 35.99
N PHE A 1036 -8.54 13.00 35.82
CA PHE A 1036 -7.21 13.12 36.42
C PHE A 1036 -6.13 12.51 35.55
N ASP A 1037 -4.87 12.89 35.78
CA ASP A 1037 -3.71 12.28 35.13
C ASP A 1037 -3.21 11.09 35.95
N LYS A 1038 -3.17 9.91 35.32
CA LYS A 1038 -2.60 8.69 35.89
C LYS A 1038 -1.07 8.80 35.95
N PRO A 1039 -0.40 8.14 36.93
CA PRO A 1039 1.06 8.13 37.00
C PRO A 1039 1.69 7.41 35.80
N ASN A 1040 1.03 6.35 35.31
CA ASN A 1040 1.49 5.49 34.23
C ASN A 1040 0.42 5.34 33.14
N GLY A 1041 0.85 5.02 31.92
CA GLY A 1041 -0.02 4.82 30.76
C GLY A 1041 0.68 5.28 29.49
N ASP A 1042 0.73 4.39 28.51
CA ASP A 1042 1.33 4.62 27.20
C ASP A 1042 0.47 3.97 26.11
N MET A 1043 0.67 4.40 24.87
CA MET A 1043 0.00 3.79 23.72
C MET A 1043 0.78 2.57 23.27
N LYS A 1044 0.07 1.54 22.80
CA LYS A 1044 0.68 0.45 22.04
C LYS A 1044 0.47 0.76 20.56
N HIS A 1045 1.55 0.73 19.80
CA HIS A 1045 1.49 0.88 18.34
C HIS A 1045 0.88 -0.37 17.72
N ASP A 1046 -0.21 -0.26 16.94
CA ASP A 1046 -0.90 -1.46 16.44
C ASP A 1046 -0.08 -2.24 15.40
N ARG A 1047 0.70 -1.55 14.56
CA ARG A 1047 1.62 -2.19 13.59
C ARG A 1047 2.82 -2.90 14.24
N THR A 1048 3.60 -2.21 15.07
CA THR A 1048 4.85 -2.76 15.62
C THR A 1048 4.65 -3.52 16.94
N GLY A 1049 3.53 -3.31 17.62
CA GLY A 1049 3.27 -3.83 18.97
C GLY A 1049 4.10 -3.17 20.07
N ALA A 1050 4.97 -2.20 19.74
CA ALA A 1050 5.82 -1.50 20.69
C ALA A 1050 5.02 -0.51 21.54
N ILE A 1051 5.52 -0.20 22.72
CA ILE A 1051 5.02 0.91 23.54
C ILE A 1051 5.54 2.23 22.96
N THR A 1052 4.65 3.18 22.72
CA THR A 1052 4.93 4.47 22.07
C THR A 1052 4.91 5.59 23.11
N ALA A 1053 6.04 6.30 23.19
CA ALA A 1053 6.17 7.51 24.00
C ALA A 1053 5.54 8.72 23.28
N PRO A 1054 5.09 9.75 24.03
CA PRO A 1054 4.53 10.96 23.42
C PRO A 1054 5.59 11.75 22.65
N LYS A 1055 5.25 12.19 21.44
CA LYS A 1055 6.07 13.06 20.60
C LYS A 1055 5.19 13.94 19.74
N PHE A 1056 5.61 15.18 19.51
CA PHE A 1056 4.87 16.11 18.65
C PHE A 1056 5.05 15.76 17.17
N PRO A 1057 3.99 15.88 16.35
CA PRO A 1057 4.04 15.51 14.94
C PRO A 1057 4.85 16.51 14.08
N PHE A 1058 5.14 17.70 14.60
CA PHE A 1058 6.00 18.69 13.96
C PHE A 1058 6.61 19.65 14.99
N VAL A 1059 7.68 20.32 14.58
CA VAL A 1059 8.41 21.28 15.40
C VAL A 1059 7.62 22.59 15.52
N ALA A 1060 7.49 23.08 16.75
CA ALA A 1060 7.05 24.43 17.09
C ALA A 1060 7.73 24.84 18.40
N LYS A 1061 8.08 26.12 18.54
CA LYS A 1061 8.63 26.69 19.78
C LYS A 1061 7.53 26.79 20.81
N PHE A 1062 7.78 26.32 22.04
CA PHE A 1062 6.87 26.48 23.16
C PHE A 1062 7.64 26.42 24.48
N GLU A 1063 7.08 26.99 25.54
CA GLU A 1063 7.70 26.98 26.87
C GLU A 1063 7.33 25.69 27.61
N LYS A 1064 8.33 24.85 27.88
CA LYS A 1064 8.12 23.63 28.67
C LYS A 1064 8.28 23.94 30.16
N LYS A 1065 7.19 23.86 30.91
CA LYS A 1065 7.23 23.99 32.38
C LYS A 1065 7.75 22.71 33.02
N GLU A 1066 8.61 22.86 34.05
CA GLU A 1066 9.03 21.73 34.86
C GLU A 1066 7.83 21.04 35.52
N LYS A 1067 7.85 19.70 35.57
CA LYS A 1067 6.77 18.86 36.16
C LYS A 1067 5.39 19.00 35.49
N ALA A 1068 5.29 19.56 34.28
CA ALA A 1068 4.04 19.59 33.52
C ALA A 1068 3.53 18.18 33.22
N THR A 1069 2.21 17.98 33.31
CA THR A 1069 1.58 16.73 32.84
C THR A 1069 1.61 16.67 31.30
N ARG A 1070 1.47 15.47 30.73
CA ARG A 1070 1.44 15.29 29.25
C ARG A 1070 0.39 16.19 28.59
N ARG A 1071 -0.79 16.35 29.21
CA ARG A 1071 -1.85 17.22 28.70
C ARG A 1071 -1.49 18.69 28.78
N GLN A 1072 -0.80 19.12 29.83
CA GLN A 1072 -0.31 20.49 29.96
C GLN A 1072 0.76 20.79 28.90
N GLU A 1073 1.69 19.85 28.68
CA GLU A 1073 2.71 19.98 27.62
C GLU A 1073 2.07 20.07 26.23
N LEU A 1074 1.08 19.20 25.94
CA LEU A 1074 0.32 19.24 24.69
C LEU A 1074 -0.46 20.56 24.53
N ALA A 1075 -1.12 21.03 25.59
CA ALA A 1075 -1.90 22.27 25.54
C ALA A 1075 -1.02 23.48 25.24
N THR A 1076 0.17 23.58 25.85
CA THR A 1076 1.12 24.66 25.57
C THR A 1076 1.67 24.57 24.13
N TRP A 1077 1.91 23.37 23.60
CA TRP A 1077 2.35 23.20 22.22
C TRP A 1077 1.24 23.52 21.20
N ILE A 1078 -0.01 23.07 21.44
CA ILE A 1078 -1.16 23.37 20.57
C ILE A 1078 -1.38 24.88 20.50
N THR A 1079 -1.37 25.54 21.67
CA THR A 1079 -1.75 26.96 21.78
C THR A 1079 -0.58 27.92 21.59
N SER A 1080 0.59 27.42 21.19
CA SER A 1080 1.75 28.27 20.91
C SER A 1080 1.49 29.20 19.71
N PRO A 1081 1.90 30.48 19.79
CA PRO A 1081 1.92 31.38 18.64
C PRO A 1081 2.78 30.88 17.46
N ASP A 1082 3.78 30.03 17.72
CA ASP A 1082 4.64 29.42 16.69
C ASP A 1082 3.98 28.18 16.05
N ASN A 1083 2.85 27.70 16.59
CA ASN A 1083 2.12 26.59 16.00
C ASN A 1083 1.43 27.04 14.70
N ARG A 1084 1.97 26.60 13.57
CA ARG A 1084 1.50 26.99 12.22
C ARG A 1084 0.03 26.69 11.91
N TYR A 1085 -0.66 25.84 12.69
CA TYR A 1085 -2.05 25.47 12.43
C TYR A 1085 -3.06 26.12 13.37
N PHE A 1086 -2.70 26.40 14.62
CA PHE A 1086 -3.67 26.78 15.66
C PHE A 1086 -4.40 28.09 15.36
N ALA A 1087 -3.68 29.15 15.02
CA ALA A 1087 -4.30 30.43 14.65
C ALA A 1087 -5.04 30.33 13.31
N ARG A 1088 -4.42 29.68 12.31
CA ARG A 1088 -4.97 29.51 10.95
C ARG A 1088 -6.30 28.76 10.96
N SER A 1089 -6.39 27.67 11.73
CA SER A 1089 -7.59 26.82 11.80
C SER A 1089 -8.82 27.62 12.22
N TYR A 1090 -8.66 28.51 13.21
CA TYR A 1090 -9.80 29.25 13.74
C TYR A 1090 -10.14 30.48 12.91
N VAL A 1091 -9.16 31.26 12.44
CA VAL A 1091 -9.48 32.41 11.57
C VAL A 1091 -10.09 31.96 10.23
N ASN A 1092 -9.67 30.82 9.69
CA ASN A 1092 -10.30 30.21 8.51
C ASN A 1092 -11.77 29.83 8.79
N ARG A 1093 -12.03 29.25 9.96
CA ARG A 1093 -13.40 28.89 10.37
C ARG A 1093 -14.28 30.12 10.59
N LEU A 1094 -13.76 31.17 11.22
CA LEU A 1094 -14.47 32.45 11.37
C LEU A 1094 -14.80 33.05 10.00
N TRP A 1095 -13.82 33.08 9.09
CA TRP A 1095 -14.00 33.54 7.72
C TRP A 1095 -15.11 32.77 7.00
N GLY A 1096 -15.04 31.43 7.02
CA GLY A 1096 -16.05 30.58 6.38
C GLY A 1096 -17.46 30.75 6.95
N TYR A 1097 -17.60 30.91 8.26
CA TYR A 1097 -18.91 31.18 8.87
C TYR A 1097 -19.51 32.52 8.44
N LEU A 1098 -18.69 33.54 8.18
CA LEU A 1098 -19.14 34.88 7.80
C LEU A 1098 -19.35 35.03 6.29
N LEU A 1099 -18.47 34.46 5.46
CA LEU A 1099 -18.49 34.60 3.99
C LEU A 1099 -19.07 33.38 3.25
N GLY A 1100 -19.34 32.28 3.95
CA GLY A 1100 -19.97 31.07 3.40
C GLY A 1100 -19.00 30.01 2.92
N VAL A 1101 -17.78 30.38 2.54
CA VAL A 1101 -16.71 29.48 2.10
C VAL A 1101 -15.40 29.89 2.77
N GLY A 1102 -14.65 28.94 3.31
CA GLY A 1102 -13.35 29.18 3.94
C GLY A 1102 -12.29 29.61 2.94
N ILE A 1103 -11.21 30.24 3.44
CA ILE A 1103 -9.98 30.45 2.65
C ILE A 1103 -9.35 29.10 2.30
N ILE A 1104 -9.51 28.13 3.19
CA ILE A 1104 -9.36 26.71 2.94
C ILE A 1104 -10.73 26.06 3.14
N GLU A 1105 -11.22 25.33 2.14
CA GLU A 1105 -12.48 24.59 2.19
C GLU A 1105 -12.19 23.10 1.88
N PRO A 1106 -12.66 22.13 2.69
CA PRO A 1106 -13.41 22.27 3.93
C PRO A 1106 -12.71 23.04 5.06
N LEU A 1107 -13.48 23.74 5.91
CA LEU A 1107 -12.96 24.61 6.99
C LEU A 1107 -11.98 23.94 7.97
N ASP A 1108 -11.99 22.61 8.03
CA ASP A 1108 -11.30 21.76 8.98
C ASP A 1108 -10.31 20.77 8.32
N ASP A 1109 -9.85 21.07 7.10
CA ASP A 1109 -8.92 20.24 6.30
C ASP A 1109 -7.71 21.06 5.81
N ILE A 1110 -6.90 21.58 6.73
CA ILE A 1110 -5.67 22.33 6.41
C ILE A 1110 -4.54 21.36 6.10
N ARG A 1111 -4.16 21.31 4.83
CA ARG A 1111 -3.26 20.27 4.34
C ARG A 1111 -2.56 20.70 3.04
N ALA A 1112 -1.41 20.10 2.71
CA ALA A 1112 -0.58 20.56 1.58
C ALA A 1112 -1.30 20.42 0.22
N GLY A 1113 -2.12 19.37 0.06
CA GLY A 1113 -2.97 19.17 -1.12
C GLY A 1113 -4.26 20.00 -1.14
N ASN A 1114 -4.52 20.80 -0.10
CA ASN A 1114 -5.66 21.72 -0.01
C ASN A 1114 -5.17 23.12 0.43
N PRO A 1115 -4.39 23.82 -0.42
CA PRO A 1115 -3.85 25.13 -0.06
C PRO A 1115 -4.95 26.18 0.02
N ALA A 1116 -4.66 27.27 0.74
CA ALA A 1116 -5.51 28.44 0.82
C ALA A 1116 -5.74 29.07 -0.58
N SER A 1117 -6.98 29.48 -0.88
CA SER A 1117 -7.31 30.26 -2.09
C SER A 1117 -6.59 31.62 -2.10
N ASN A 1118 -6.43 32.22 -0.92
CA ASN A 1118 -5.63 33.42 -0.69
C ASN A 1118 -4.68 33.21 0.52
N PRO A 1119 -3.50 32.61 0.32
CA PRO A 1119 -2.54 32.35 1.40
C PRO A 1119 -2.10 33.63 2.12
N GLU A 1120 -1.88 34.71 1.37
CA GLU A 1120 -1.45 36.00 1.93
C GLU A 1120 -2.48 36.58 2.91
N LEU A 1121 -3.78 36.46 2.58
CA LEU A 1121 -4.87 36.83 3.47
C LEU A 1121 -4.95 35.96 4.74
N LEU A 1122 -4.87 34.64 4.59
CA LEU A 1122 -4.93 33.73 5.74
C LEU A 1122 -3.76 33.96 6.71
N ASP A 1123 -2.57 34.19 6.17
CA ASP A 1123 -1.35 34.41 6.93
C ASP A 1123 -1.43 35.72 7.71
N TRP A 1124 -1.94 36.77 7.06
CA TRP A 1124 -2.17 38.05 7.71
C TRP A 1124 -3.24 37.96 8.80
N LEU A 1125 -4.38 37.31 8.55
CA LEU A 1125 -5.43 37.11 9.57
C LEU A 1125 -4.92 36.31 10.78
N ALA A 1126 -4.11 35.27 10.55
CA ALA A 1126 -3.51 34.48 11.62
C ALA A 1126 -2.51 35.31 12.44
N ALA A 1127 -1.67 36.11 11.78
CA ALA A 1127 -0.73 37.01 12.44
C ALA A 1127 -1.45 38.09 13.26
N GLU A 1128 -2.51 38.69 12.72
CA GLU A 1128 -3.34 39.68 13.43
C GLU A 1128 -4.07 39.04 14.63
N PHE A 1129 -4.52 37.80 14.50
CA PHE A 1129 -5.12 37.07 15.62
C PHE A 1129 -4.13 36.84 16.76
N ILE A 1130 -2.90 36.43 16.44
CA ILE A 1130 -1.82 36.30 17.43
C ILE A 1130 -1.48 37.66 18.06
N LYS A 1131 -1.32 38.71 17.24
CA LYS A 1131 -0.99 40.08 17.70
C LYS A 1131 -2.05 40.64 18.65
N SER A 1132 -3.33 40.37 18.37
CA SER A 1132 -4.46 40.75 19.23
C SER A 1132 -4.58 39.93 20.52
N LYS A 1133 -3.60 39.05 20.80
CA LYS A 1133 -3.62 38.07 21.89
C LYS A 1133 -4.84 37.15 21.81
N PHE A 1134 -5.08 36.61 20.62
CA PHE A 1134 -6.15 35.65 20.34
C PHE A 1134 -7.56 36.18 20.64
N ASN A 1135 -7.80 37.47 20.39
CA ASN A 1135 -9.08 38.12 20.60
C ASN A 1135 -10.06 37.79 19.45
N VAL A 1136 -11.11 37.01 19.76
CA VAL A 1136 -12.07 36.52 18.76
C VAL A 1136 -12.96 37.64 18.23
N GLN A 1137 -13.52 38.47 19.12
CA GLN A 1137 -14.37 39.59 18.73
C GLN A 1137 -13.64 40.60 17.83
N HIS A 1138 -12.32 40.81 18.04
CA HIS A 1138 -11.48 41.64 17.18
C HIS A 1138 -11.48 41.14 15.74
N ILE A 1139 -11.21 39.85 15.52
CA ILE A 1139 -11.18 39.27 14.17
C ILE A 1139 -12.56 39.29 13.51
N VAL A 1140 -13.62 38.98 14.25
CA VAL A 1140 -15.00 39.05 13.71
C VAL A 1140 -15.34 40.48 13.26
N LYS A 1141 -15.03 41.49 14.09
CA LYS A 1141 -15.25 42.90 13.73
C LYS A 1141 -14.44 43.30 12.50
N LEU A 1142 -13.17 42.91 12.45
CA LEU A 1142 -12.25 43.21 11.35
C LEU A 1142 -12.77 42.65 10.01
N ILE A 1143 -13.27 41.40 10.00
CA ILE A 1143 -13.88 40.79 8.81
C ILE A 1143 -15.16 41.53 8.43
N CYS A 1144 -16.11 41.72 9.35
CA CYS A 1144 -17.40 42.34 9.03
C CYS A 1144 -17.29 43.82 8.62
N LYS A 1145 -16.28 44.54 9.11
CA LYS A 1145 -16.01 45.94 8.74
C LYS A 1145 -15.26 46.07 7.41
N SER A 1146 -14.73 44.98 6.85
CA SER A 1146 -14.10 45.01 5.53
C SER A 1146 -15.11 45.30 4.43
N ARG A 1147 -14.66 45.92 3.34
CA ARG A 1147 -15.48 46.10 2.15
C ARG A 1147 -15.83 44.75 1.52
N THR A 1148 -14.89 43.81 1.55
CA THR A 1148 -15.02 42.43 1.03
C THR A 1148 -16.26 41.72 1.60
N TYR A 1149 -16.49 41.78 2.92
CA TYR A 1149 -17.68 41.20 3.54
C TYR A 1149 -18.99 41.87 3.08
N GLN A 1150 -18.91 43.13 2.64
CA GLN A 1150 -20.06 43.98 2.31
C GLN A 1150 -20.36 44.07 0.81
N LEU A 1151 -19.72 43.23 -0.01
CA LEU A 1151 -20.01 43.17 -1.44
C LEU A 1151 -21.43 42.63 -1.71
N ALA A 1152 -22.00 43.04 -2.83
CA ALA A 1152 -23.30 42.58 -3.32
C ALA A 1152 -23.24 41.12 -3.77
N ILE A 1153 -24.40 40.47 -3.82
CA ILE A 1153 -24.55 39.12 -4.38
C ILE A 1153 -24.55 39.19 -5.92
N ALA A 1154 -25.07 40.27 -6.48
CA ALA A 1154 -25.10 40.48 -7.93
C ALA A 1154 -23.67 40.43 -8.50
N THR A 1155 -23.47 39.57 -9.48
CA THR A 1155 -22.20 39.39 -10.18
C THR A 1155 -22.10 40.33 -11.39
N ASN A 1156 -20.92 40.36 -12.00
CA ASN A 1156 -20.62 41.00 -13.27
C ASN A 1156 -19.87 39.99 -14.16
N PRO A 1157 -19.69 40.27 -15.47
CA PRO A 1157 -19.05 39.33 -16.39
C PRO A 1157 -17.61 38.91 -16.01
N TRP A 1158 -16.92 39.69 -15.18
CA TRP A 1158 -15.56 39.39 -14.74
C TRP A 1158 -15.50 38.56 -13.45
N ASN A 1159 -16.62 38.32 -12.77
CA ASN A 1159 -16.64 37.56 -11.51
C ASN A 1159 -17.75 36.52 -11.36
N GLU A 1160 -18.59 36.32 -12.38
CA GLU A 1160 -19.69 35.35 -12.35
C GLU A 1160 -19.25 33.89 -12.13
N ASP A 1161 -18.00 33.56 -12.47
CA ASP A 1161 -17.40 32.24 -12.30
C ASP A 1161 -16.51 32.13 -11.04
N ASP A 1162 -16.43 33.18 -10.22
CA ASP A 1162 -15.62 33.19 -9.00
C ASP A 1162 -16.40 32.72 -7.76
N MET A 1163 -16.09 31.53 -7.26
CA MET A 1163 -16.74 30.97 -6.06
C MET A 1163 -15.86 30.99 -4.81
N ILE A 1164 -14.57 31.35 -4.92
CA ILE A 1164 -13.58 31.11 -3.85
C ILE A 1164 -12.66 32.30 -3.56
N ASN A 1165 -12.68 33.35 -4.39
CA ASN A 1165 -11.83 34.53 -4.22
C ASN A 1165 -12.58 35.72 -3.61
N TYR A 1166 -13.86 35.56 -3.26
CA TYR A 1166 -14.66 36.55 -2.51
C TYR A 1166 -14.90 37.87 -3.26
N SER A 1167 -14.92 37.84 -4.59
CA SER A 1167 -15.22 39.02 -5.43
C SER A 1167 -16.67 39.50 -5.34
N HIS A 1168 -17.55 38.70 -4.75
CA HIS A 1168 -18.94 39.00 -4.47
C HIS A 1168 -19.41 38.17 -3.27
N ALA A 1169 -20.57 38.50 -2.71
CA ALA A 1169 -21.14 37.72 -1.62
C ALA A 1169 -21.88 36.48 -2.13
N ILE A 1170 -21.69 35.34 -1.47
CA ILE A 1170 -22.36 34.08 -1.84
C ILE A 1170 -23.73 34.02 -1.16
N ALA A 1171 -24.76 33.67 -1.94
CA ALA A 1171 -26.10 33.42 -1.40
C ALA A 1171 -26.09 32.17 -0.50
N ARG A 1172 -26.60 32.30 0.73
CA ARG A 1172 -26.63 31.22 1.73
C ARG A 1172 -28.05 30.89 2.16
N ARG A 1173 -28.27 29.64 2.55
CA ARG A 1173 -29.52 29.24 3.22
C ARG A 1173 -29.63 29.96 4.56
N LEU A 1174 -30.86 30.25 4.98
CA LEU A 1174 -31.08 30.86 6.29
C LEU A 1174 -30.62 29.90 7.41
N PRO A 1175 -29.93 30.42 8.45
CA PRO A 1175 -29.39 29.62 9.55
C PRO A 1175 -30.41 28.80 10.32
#